data_AF-A0A373GFJ0-F1
#
_entry.id   AF-A0A373GFJ0-F1
#
_cell.length_a   1.000
_cell.length_b   1.000
_cell.length_c   1.000
_cell.angle_alpha   90.00
_cell.angle_beta   90.00
_cell.angle_gamma   90.00
#
_symmetry.space_group_name_H-M   'P 1'
#
loop_
_entity.id
_entity.type
_entity.pdbx_description
1 polymer ?
#
loop_
_entity_poly.entity_id
_entity_poly.type
_entity_poly.pdbx_seq_one_letter_code
_entity_poly.pdbx_strand_id
1 'polypeptide(L)'
;MRIRLNTYLACVIVFLCASTECIYPQKLKWNFGLSRKQSSEVIPHSKHSFQTAKPKKKVVEPGELSPLSDWEYQLSKGWEMIEGYKARAAEKSVFAQDLGTSEWYSATVPGTVLTTLVDQGVYPDPYWGLNNLLIPDTLCRMDWWYRNSFSIPRSKKGEKVKLILNGINYKAEIWFNHQLLGTMVGAFERGIFDITPWVDYDKKNLLAIRILPPNNPGIPHEANKKEGIGPNGGALCLDGPTFISSEGWDWIPGIRDRNMGIWQDVRVKFGNELEIVDTHVIADLPLPDTTSVNFIVQTEIYNSSKTTCTANLHFNIGGVSAVYPVSLNANEKRMIKLTPHECKELRMKNPRLWWPNGYGEQYLYEASLSLISPNKDTLDVKKMRIGIRELEYELSAYEDNAPVVRLNYNPTAALQDGKPVFDAVKRKKTDSKVRYTNYDGEFVPNLLKPVSSQGIELIKDSLMKEYMVIKVNGQRIYCKGGNWGMDDGMKRVSRERLEPALKLHKNMNYNMIRNWTGESTEEVFYELCDEYGMLVMNDFWLSTDGFNLNPLDNCLFIKNVTETVRRFRNHPSIALWCARNEGFAPNELEYMLAATLAKEDGSRHYTGNSRSLNSSGSGPWRYQFDAGWYYRSLAGGFRSEVGTPSLPTAETVREFMAEEDTWPISDVWYYHDWHNHRYGSKTFSELYKEGMDRKLGPSDNLDDFCKKAQLINYESHRAIFEAWNSKMWNDASGVLLWMSHPAWPSMVWQNYSSNGETAGAYYGTQKACRPLHIQMSLNSQHKVDIINTTLKEYRDLKVGVTVYDKVGKKIRSLQHKVGQVTANALTSVTQLDDIKRLPDFCWVKLVLTTNNGKLLDDNVYWLNQKEWDGKVLANLPVSSVNVLVKNFTKKTNHYEGRLIVKNPGQYLAAAIALTLRDAKTDAAVRPAYFDDGYFYLMPGESKEVCFQVDCKEGVDKLLLRVDGYIVE
;
A
#
# COMPACT_ATOMS: atom_id res chain seq x y z
N MET A 1 18.10 26.19 -65.21
CA MET A 1 17.93 26.71 -63.83
C MET A 1 16.55 26.39 -63.23
N ARG A 2 16.05 25.14 -63.37
CA ARG A 2 14.75 24.70 -62.81
C ARG A 2 14.72 23.28 -62.22
N ILE A 3 15.88 22.60 -62.15
CA ILE A 3 15.98 21.21 -61.67
C ILE A 3 16.71 21.10 -60.31
N ARG A 4 17.32 22.18 -59.79
CA ARG A 4 17.99 22.18 -58.48
C ARG A 4 17.19 22.80 -57.32
N LEU A 5 15.98 23.30 -57.56
CA LEU A 5 15.15 23.90 -56.51
C LEU A 5 14.17 22.89 -55.88
N ASN A 6 13.72 21.87 -56.62
CA ASN A 6 12.74 20.90 -56.11
C ASN A 6 13.35 19.83 -55.19
N THR A 7 14.65 19.51 -55.34
CA THR A 7 15.33 18.54 -54.48
C THR A 7 15.69 19.14 -53.11
N TYR A 8 15.94 20.46 -53.04
CA TYR A 8 16.21 21.14 -51.76
C TYR A 8 14.92 21.42 -50.98
N LEU A 9 13.80 21.73 -51.64
CA LEU A 9 12.51 21.91 -50.96
C LEU A 9 11.93 20.58 -50.43
N ALA A 10 12.14 19.47 -51.16
CA ALA A 10 11.74 18.14 -50.70
C ALA A 10 12.58 17.65 -49.50
N CYS A 11 13.89 17.91 -49.47
CA CYS A 11 14.73 17.55 -48.33
C CYS A 11 14.45 18.39 -47.08
N VAL A 12 14.10 19.67 -47.23
CA VAL A 12 13.75 20.53 -46.08
C VAL A 12 12.34 20.22 -45.54
N ILE A 13 11.38 19.83 -46.38
CA ILE A 13 10.06 19.38 -45.92
C ILE A 13 10.12 17.97 -45.31
N VAL A 14 10.98 17.07 -45.80
CA VAL A 14 11.19 15.76 -45.16
C VAL A 14 11.98 15.90 -43.85
N PHE A 15 12.91 16.86 -43.73
CA PHE A 15 13.55 17.17 -42.43
C PHE A 15 12.62 17.88 -41.44
N LEU A 16 11.66 18.69 -41.91
CA LEU A 16 10.65 19.35 -41.06
C LEU A 16 9.47 18.42 -40.70
N CYS A 17 9.16 17.43 -41.53
CA CYS A 17 8.11 16.43 -41.23
C CYS A 17 8.66 15.18 -40.50
N ALA A 18 9.95 14.88 -40.58
CA ALA A 18 10.60 13.82 -39.79
C ALA A 18 11.17 14.32 -38.43
N SER A 19 10.95 15.59 -38.07
CA SER A 19 11.32 16.16 -36.77
C SER A 19 10.12 16.55 -35.90
N THR A 20 8.92 16.03 -36.22
CA THR A 20 7.73 16.07 -35.35
C THR A 20 7.40 14.72 -34.73
N GLU A 21 8.36 13.79 -34.73
CA GLU A 21 8.33 12.66 -33.81
C GLU A 21 8.40 13.20 -32.37
N CYS A 22 7.29 13.05 -31.66
CA CYS A 22 7.21 12.95 -30.20
C CYS A 22 8.20 13.86 -29.45
N ILE A 23 7.87 15.15 -29.33
CA ILE A 23 8.49 16.01 -28.31
C ILE A 23 7.97 15.53 -26.94
N TYR A 24 8.45 14.40 -26.46
CA TYR A 24 8.88 14.33 -25.08
C TYR A 24 10.16 15.15 -25.01
N PRO A 25 10.29 16.13 -24.11
CA PRO A 25 11.62 16.56 -23.73
C PRO A 25 12.28 15.41 -22.96
N GLN A 26 12.82 14.41 -23.68
CA GLN A 26 13.92 13.58 -23.19
C GLN A 26 15.21 14.43 -23.20
N LYS A 27 15.19 15.45 -22.37
CA LYS A 27 16.30 15.92 -21.56
C LYS A 27 15.65 16.11 -20.21
N LEU A 28 15.59 15.07 -19.38
CA LEU A 28 14.97 15.22 -18.07
C LEU A 28 15.79 16.26 -17.29
N LYS A 29 15.26 17.49 -17.28
CA LYS A 29 15.63 18.54 -16.35
C LYS A 29 14.98 18.10 -15.04
N TRP A 30 15.81 17.82 -14.05
CA TRP A 30 15.43 17.69 -12.64
C TRP A 30 14.13 18.46 -12.30
N ASN A 31 13.12 17.76 -11.79
CA ASN A 31 11.80 18.33 -11.48
C ASN A 31 11.85 19.09 -10.14
N PHE A 32 11.97 20.41 -10.21
CA PHE A 32 11.89 21.30 -9.04
C PHE A 32 10.45 21.71 -8.67
N GLY A 33 9.43 21.19 -9.36
CA GLY A 33 8.05 21.63 -9.20
C GLY A 33 7.83 23.04 -9.78
N LEU A 34 6.79 23.73 -9.29
CA LEU A 34 6.45 25.09 -9.73
C LEU A 34 7.38 26.13 -9.08
N SER A 35 7.80 27.13 -9.85
CA SER A 35 8.58 28.28 -9.34
C SER A 35 7.72 29.44 -8.86
N ARG A 36 6.43 29.44 -9.22
CA ARG A 36 5.41 30.41 -8.79
C ARG A 36 4.04 29.73 -8.79
N LYS A 37 3.12 30.26 -7.99
CA LYS A 37 1.72 29.81 -8.01
C LYS A 37 1.10 29.99 -9.40
N GLN A 38 0.20 29.09 -9.75
CA GLN A 38 -0.66 29.24 -10.94
C GLN A 38 -1.44 30.55 -10.89
N SER A 39 -1.71 31.14 -12.06
CA SER A 39 -2.56 32.32 -12.16
C SER A 39 -4.02 31.94 -11.84
N SER A 40 -4.81 32.91 -11.40
CA SER A 40 -6.24 32.71 -11.13
C SER A 40 -7.02 32.16 -12.33
N GLU A 41 -6.56 32.40 -13.56
CA GLU A 41 -7.18 31.90 -14.78
C GLU A 41 -7.05 30.38 -14.98
N VAL A 42 -6.11 29.74 -14.29
CA VAL A 42 -5.81 28.31 -14.45
C VAL A 42 -5.86 27.52 -13.14
N ILE A 43 -6.34 28.14 -12.06
CA ILE A 43 -6.73 27.42 -10.84
C ILE A 43 -8.10 26.76 -11.11
N PRO A 44 -8.39 25.55 -10.59
CA PRO A 44 -9.67 24.90 -10.78
C PRO A 44 -10.84 25.70 -10.18
N HIS A 45 -11.99 25.69 -10.85
CA HIS A 45 -13.21 26.38 -10.42
C HIS A 45 -14.38 25.41 -10.21
N SER A 46 -15.16 25.64 -9.16
CA SER A 46 -16.41 24.94 -8.86
C SER A 46 -17.60 25.84 -9.20
N LYS A 47 -18.69 25.25 -9.67
CA LYS A 47 -19.98 25.96 -9.83
C LYS A 47 -20.66 26.20 -8.48
N HIS A 48 -20.27 25.45 -7.46
CA HIS A 48 -20.77 25.57 -6.10
C HIS A 48 -19.80 26.43 -5.25
N SER A 49 -20.33 27.19 -4.30
CA SER A 49 -19.50 27.97 -3.38
C SER A 49 -18.76 27.07 -2.39
N PHE A 50 -17.59 27.52 -1.93
CA PHE A 50 -16.86 26.86 -0.85
C PHE A 50 -17.72 26.65 0.41
N GLN A 51 -17.49 25.55 1.11
CA GLN A 51 -18.13 25.33 2.42
C GLN A 51 -17.60 26.32 3.45
N THR A 52 -18.48 26.80 4.33
CA THR A 52 -18.09 27.71 5.40
C THR A 52 -17.45 26.94 6.56
N ALA A 53 -16.24 27.34 6.95
CA ALA A 53 -15.58 26.85 8.16
C ALA A 53 -16.44 27.15 9.40
N LYS A 54 -16.48 26.21 10.34
CA LYS A 54 -17.21 26.36 11.61
C LYS A 54 -16.25 26.13 12.78
N PRO A 55 -15.55 27.18 13.25
CA PRO A 55 -14.60 27.06 14.35
C PRO A 55 -15.26 26.44 15.57
N LYS A 56 -14.64 25.39 16.10
CA LYS A 56 -15.07 24.75 17.33
C LYS A 56 -14.54 25.54 18.51
N LYS A 57 -15.29 25.55 19.61
CA LYS A 57 -14.77 26.07 20.87
C LYS A 57 -13.63 25.17 21.33
N LYS A 58 -12.52 25.79 21.74
CA LYS A 58 -11.40 25.08 22.33
C LYS A 58 -11.89 24.22 23.50
N VAL A 59 -11.53 22.94 23.48
CA VAL A 59 -11.73 22.04 24.61
C VAL A 59 -10.45 22.05 25.45
N VAL A 60 -10.58 22.27 26.76
CA VAL A 60 -9.45 22.19 27.69
C VAL A 60 -9.48 20.82 28.33
N GLU A 61 -8.68 19.90 27.79
CA GLU A 61 -8.47 18.57 28.38
C GLU A 61 -7.14 18.54 29.15
N PRO A 62 -7.09 17.84 30.31
CA PRO A 62 -5.83 17.65 31.01
C PRO A 62 -4.88 16.74 30.22
N GLY A 63 -3.58 17.06 30.27
CA GLY A 63 -2.55 16.13 29.82
C GLY A 63 -2.42 14.98 30.81
N GLU A 64 -2.63 13.75 30.32
CA GLU A 64 -2.65 12.54 31.13
C GLU A 64 -1.85 11.42 30.48
N LEU A 65 -1.08 10.70 31.31
CA LEU A 65 -0.33 9.52 30.91
C LEU A 65 -1.26 8.30 30.94
N SER A 66 -1.58 7.78 29.76
CA SER A 66 -2.38 6.57 29.60
C SER A 66 -1.47 5.33 29.55
N PRO A 67 -1.67 4.31 30.39
CA PRO A 67 -0.76 3.15 30.43
C PRO A 67 -0.86 2.32 29.14
N LEU A 68 0.30 2.04 28.53
CA LEU A 68 0.46 1.01 27.48
C LEU A 68 0.99 -0.31 28.09
N SER A 69 1.77 -0.19 29.17
CA SER A 69 2.27 -1.28 30.01
C SER A 69 2.59 -0.74 31.41
N ASP A 70 3.14 -1.56 32.31
CA ASP A 70 3.50 -1.07 33.66
C ASP A 70 4.65 -0.03 33.63
N TRP A 71 5.35 0.07 32.50
CA TRP A 71 6.60 0.82 32.32
C TRP A 71 6.49 1.91 31.25
N GLU A 72 5.52 1.83 30.35
CA GLU A 72 5.39 2.75 29.22
C GLU A 72 3.98 3.32 29.16
N TYR A 73 3.90 4.63 28.98
CA TYR A 73 2.67 5.39 28.98
C TYR A 73 2.62 6.27 27.73
N GLN A 74 1.45 6.38 27.11
CA GLN A 74 1.20 7.28 26.00
C GLN A 74 0.67 8.62 26.50
N LEU A 75 1.09 9.71 25.85
CA LEU A 75 0.58 11.06 26.07
C LEU A 75 -0.20 11.52 24.83
N SER A 76 -1.48 11.14 24.74
CA SER A 76 -2.35 11.42 23.59
C SER A 76 -3.34 12.58 23.80
N LYS A 77 -3.60 12.97 25.06
CA LYS A 77 -4.59 14.01 25.41
C LYS A 77 -3.94 15.28 25.96
N GLY A 78 -4.69 16.38 25.93
CA GLY A 78 -4.28 17.66 26.52
C GLY A 78 -3.21 18.42 25.74
N TRP A 79 -3.06 18.11 24.45
CA TRP A 79 -2.17 18.86 23.57
C TRP A 79 -2.80 20.16 23.11
N GLU A 80 -2.01 21.22 23.13
CA GLU A 80 -2.38 22.55 22.67
C GLU A 80 -1.42 22.99 21.56
N MET A 81 -1.92 23.69 20.53
CA MET A 81 -1.09 24.18 19.42
C MET A 81 -1.32 25.67 19.15
N ILE A 82 -0.26 26.38 18.75
CA ILE A 82 -0.35 27.77 18.27
C ILE A 82 0.69 28.07 17.18
N GLU A 83 0.40 29.04 16.31
CA GLU A 83 1.36 29.56 15.35
C GLU A 83 2.57 30.21 16.05
N GLY A 84 3.78 29.96 15.53
CA GLY A 84 5.02 30.44 16.15
C GLY A 84 5.14 31.96 16.27
N TYR A 85 4.58 32.72 15.33
CA TYR A 85 4.60 34.18 15.40
C TYR A 85 3.69 34.73 16.50
N LYS A 86 2.56 34.08 16.80
CA LYS A 86 1.69 34.46 17.93
C LYS A 86 2.36 34.09 19.26
N ALA A 87 2.98 32.91 19.34
CA ALA A 87 3.77 32.52 20.50
C ALA A 87 4.90 33.50 20.81
N ARG A 88 5.58 34.05 19.78
CA ARG A 88 6.60 35.10 19.95
C ARG A 88 6.04 36.46 20.39
N ALA A 89 4.82 36.78 19.98
CA ALA A 89 4.17 38.04 20.32
C ALA A 89 3.50 38.03 21.71
N ALA A 90 3.33 36.85 22.32
CA ALA A 90 2.70 36.71 23.63
C ALA A 90 3.54 37.36 24.74
N GLU A 91 2.87 37.96 25.73
CA GLU A 91 3.53 38.58 26.89
C GLU A 91 4.30 37.58 27.75
N LYS A 92 3.84 36.32 27.77
CA LYS A 92 4.46 35.22 28.52
C LYS A 92 5.04 34.18 27.56
N SER A 93 6.17 33.61 27.96
CA SER A 93 6.81 32.50 27.24
C SER A 93 5.89 31.28 27.15
N VAL A 94 6.04 30.49 26.07
CA VAL A 94 5.38 29.16 25.90
C VAL A 94 5.66 28.19 27.05
N PHE A 95 6.72 28.44 27.81
CA PHE A 95 7.11 27.63 28.96
C PHE A 95 6.47 28.10 30.28
N ALA A 96 5.76 29.23 30.31
CA ALA A 96 5.10 29.70 31.53
C ALA A 96 3.98 28.73 31.94
N GLN A 97 3.93 28.38 33.22
CA GLN A 97 2.91 27.48 33.78
C GLN A 97 1.53 28.15 33.82
N ASP A 98 1.50 29.47 33.99
CA ASP A 98 0.31 30.32 34.05
C ASP A 98 0.06 31.09 32.73
N LEU A 99 0.50 30.51 31.61
CA LEU A 99 0.25 31.02 30.27
C LEU A 99 -1.26 30.94 29.96
N GLY A 100 -1.86 32.06 29.55
CA GLY A 100 -3.22 32.06 29.02
C GLY A 100 -3.24 31.41 27.64
N THR A 101 -3.97 30.30 27.49
CA THR A 101 -4.03 29.55 26.22
C THR A 101 -5.36 29.70 25.48
N SER A 102 -6.13 30.76 25.73
CA SER A 102 -7.46 30.96 25.10
C SER A 102 -7.41 31.05 23.57
N GLU A 103 -6.30 31.55 23.02
CA GLU A 103 -6.06 31.65 21.56
C GLU A 103 -5.40 30.40 20.95
N TRP A 104 -5.12 29.37 21.75
CA TRP A 104 -4.51 28.13 21.28
C TRP A 104 -5.57 27.13 20.80
N TYR A 105 -5.19 26.27 19.86
CA TYR A 105 -6.00 25.17 19.35
C TYR A 105 -5.89 23.94 20.28
N SER A 106 -6.97 23.17 20.43
CA SER A 106 -6.88 21.80 20.97
C SER A 106 -6.28 20.92 19.88
N ALA A 107 -5.05 20.44 20.11
CA ALA A 107 -4.26 19.79 19.08
C ALA A 107 -4.50 18.28 19.03
N THR A 108 -4.50 17.73 17.81
CA THR A 108 -4.60 16.29 17.56
C THR A 108 -3.18 15.70 17.51
N VAL A 109 -2.86 14.83 18.47
CA VAL A 109 -1.58 14.08 18.53
C VAL A 109 -1.88 12.62 18.85
N PRO A 110 -1.52 11.65 17.99
CA PRO A 110 -0.82 11.83 16.71
C PRO A 110 -1.64 12.60 15.66
N GLY A 111 -0.98 13.49 14.91
CA GLY A 111 -1.61 14.29 13.86
C GLY A 111 -0.69 15.38 13.31
N THR A 112 -1.13 16.01 12.22
CA THR A 112 -0.42 17.14 11.61
C THR A 112 -1.01 18.47 12.07
N VAL A 113 -0.35 19.56 11.69
CA VAL A 113 -0.87 20.92 11.85
C VAL A 113 -2.23 21.03 11.16
N LEU A 114 -2.32 20.55 9.91
CA LEU A 114 -3.56 20.59 9.14
C LEU A 114 -4.65 19.72 9.78
N THR A 115 -4.32 18.52 10.26
CA THR A 115 -5.28 17.67 11.00
C THR A 115 -5.91 18.46 12.15
N THR A 116 -5.09 19.13 12.96
CA THR A 116 -5.55 19.94 14.08
C THR A 116 -6.45 21.09 13.62
N LEU A 117 -6.05 21.85 12.59
CA LEU A 117 -6.82 23.01 12.14
C LEU A 117 -8.19 22.62 11.53
N VAL A 118 -8.25 21.48 10.83
CA VAL A 118 -9.51 20.92 10.32
C VAL A 118 -10.37 20.40 11.48
N ASP A 119 -9.78 19.65 12.42
CA ASP A 119 -10.51 19.13 13.58
C ASP A 119 -11.07 20.25 14.47
N GLN A 120 -10.39 21.39 14.56
CA GLN A 120 -10.86 22.60 15.26
C GLN A 120 -11.80 23.47 14.40
N GLY A 121 -12.11 23.07 13.16
CA GLY A 121 -13.02 23.78 12.28
C GLY A 121 -12.52 25.14 11.79
N VAL A 122 -11.19 25.37 11.83
CA VAL A 122 -10.55 26.57 11.23
C VAL A 122 -10.70 26.54 9.72
N TYR A 123 -10.59 25.35 9.12
CA TYR A 123 -10.86 25.09 7.72
C TYR A 123 -11.99 24.06 7.58
N PRO A 124 -12.81 24.13 6.51
CA PRO A 124 -13.73 23.04 6.19
C PRO A 124 -12.96 21.79 5.76
N ASP A 125 -13.66 20.67 5.58
CA ASP A 125 -13.04 19.42 5.13
C ASP A 125 -12.33 19.62 3.78
N PRO A 126 -10.99 19.50 3.71
CA PRO A 126 -10.24 19.71 2.47
C PRO A 126 -10.56 18.67 1.39
N TYR A 127 -11.17 17.53 1.76
CA TYR A 127 -11.49 16.45 0.85
C TYR A 127 -12.79 16.68 0.07
N TRP A 128 -13.55 17.73 0.41
CA TRP A 128 -14.80 18.05 -0.27
C TRP A 128 -14.60 19.16 -1.32
N GLY A 129 -14.99 18.86 -2.56
CA GLY A 129 -14.94 19.78 -3.69
C GLY A 129 -13.57 20.40 -3.86
N LEU A 130 -13.51 21.73 -3.84
CA LEU A 130 -12.26 22.47 -3.95
C LEU A 130 -11.78 23.04 -2.61
N ASN A 131 -12.36 22.63 -1.47
CA ASN A 131 -12.08 23.23 -0.15
C ASN A 131 -10.59 23.29 0.20
N ASN A 132 -9.75 22.36 -0.29
CA ASN A 132 -8.30 22.41 -0.09
C ASN A 132 -7.65 23.72 -0.62
N LEU A 133 -8.27 24.42 -1.58
CA LEU A 133 -7.80 25.72 -2.08
C LEU A 133 -8.00 26.88 -1.09
N LEU A 134 -8.91 26.75 -0.13
CA LEU A 134 -9.14 27.76 0.91
C LEU A 134 -8.01 27.81 1.94
N ILE A 135 -7.25 26.73 2.03
CA ILE A 135 -6.24 26.55 3.05
C ILE A 135 -4.93 27.15 2.52
N PRO A 136 -4.33 28.11 3.23
CA PRO A 136 -3.18 28.81 2.73
C PRO A 136 -1.95 27.89 2.74
N ASP A 137 -1.26 27.79 1.60
CA ASP A 137 0.00 27.05 1.50
C ASP A 137 1.11 27.64 2.40
N THR A 138 0.89 28.78 3.08
CA THR A 138 1.86 29.30 4.06
C THR A 138 2.04 28.38 5.26
N LEU A 139 1.09 27.47 5.59
CA LEU A 139 1.18 26.59 6.76
C LEU A 139 2.50 25.78 6.77
N CYS A 140 2.98 25.32 5.60
CA CYS A 140 4.23 24.59 5.44
C CYS A 140 5.51 25.46 5.49
N ARG A 141 5.38 26.78 5.71
CA ARG A 141 6.48 27.75 5.79
C ARG A 141 6.56 28.46 7.14
N MET A 142 5.76 28.04 8.11
CA MET A 142 5.74 28.63 9.46
C MET A 142 6.23 27.61 10.48
N ASP A 143 6.67 28.12 11.63
CA ASP A 143 6.90 27.30 12.81
C ASP A 143 5.64 27.22 13.68
N TRP A 144 5.51 26.12 14.42
CA TRP A 144 4.35 25.81 15.25
C TRP A 144 4.78 25.30 16.62
N TRP A 145 4.14 25.80 17.68
CA TRP A 145 4.37 25.29 19.03
C TRP A 145 3.26 24.33 19.41
N TYR A 146 3.67 23.16 19.90
CA TYR A 146 2.84 22.20 20.60
C TYR A 146 3.22 22.22 22.08
N ARG A 147 2.23 22.13 22.96
CA ARG A 147 2.40 22.18 24.41
C ARG A 147 1.53 21.12 25.07
N ASN A 148 2.06 20.46 26.08
CA ASN A 148 1.30 19.52 26.92
C ASN A 148 1.78 19.61 28.37
N SER A 149 0.83 19.65 29.32
CA SER A 149 1.11 19.67 30.74
C SER A 149 0.50 18.46 31.45
N PHE A 150 1.35 17.63 32.04
CA PHE A 150 0.96 16.35 32.63
C PHE A 150 1.72 16.06 33.93
N SER A 151 1.15 15.22 34.79
CA SER A 151 1.80 14.78 36.02
C SER A 151 2.53 13.46 35.81
N ILE A 152 3.72 13.33 36.42
CA ILE A 152 4.41 12.05 36.54
C ILE A 152 4.08 11.48 37.93
N PRO A 153 3.64 10.20 38.04
CA PRO A 153 3.26 9.63 39.33
C PRO A 153 4.41 9.66 40.34
N ARG A 154 4.15 10.11 41.57
CA ARG A 154 5.14 10.10 42.67
C ARG A 154 5.69 8.71 42.99
N SER A 155 4.93 7.65 42.70
CA SER A 155 5.38 6.26 42.86
C SER A 155 6.56 5.91 41.96
N LYS A 156 6.79 6.67 40.88
CA LYS A 156 7.92 6.52 39.95
C LYS A 156 9.18 7.29 40.38
N LYS A 157 9.15 7.98 41.52
CA LYS A 157 10.28 8.77 41.99
C LYS A 157 11.49 7.88 42.27
N GLY A 158 12.60 8.18 41.59
CA GLY A 158 13.86 7.43 41.66
C GLY A 158 14.09 6.49 40.48
N GLU A 159 13.07 6.22 39.66
CA GLU A 159 13.23 5.52 38.38
C GLU A 159 13.86 6.45 37.33
N LYS A 160 14.50 5.86 36.31
CA LYS A 160 14.86 6.58 35.09
C LYS A 160 13.60 6.89 34.30
N VAL A 161 13.50 8.11 33.78
CA VAL A 161 12.34 8.58 33.01
C VAL A 161 12.81 9.03 31.63
N LYS A 162 12.24 8.43 30.58
CA LYS A 162 12.55 8.75 29.19
C LYS A 162 11.33 9.27 28.45
N LEU A 163 11.52 10.34 27.69
CA LEU A 163 10.57 10.81 26.69
C LEU A 163 10.90 10.16 25.34
N ILE A 164 9.88 9.59 24.70
CA ILE A 164 9.97 8.97 23.38
C ILE A 164 9.03 9.71 22.43
N LEU A 165 9.55 10.19 21.31
CA LEU A 165 8.76 10.75 20.20
C LEU A 165 8.93 9.86 18.98
N ASN A 166 7.88 9.18 18.56
CA ASN A 166 7.97 8.15 17.52
C ASN A 166 8.02 8.67 16.09
N GLY A 167 7.73 9.96 15.86
CA GLY A 167 7.74 10.56 14.53
C GLY A 167 7.29 12.01 14.57
N ILE A 168 8.11 12.88 14.00
CA ILE A 168 7.85 14.30 13.81
C ILE A 168 8.20 14.67 12.39
N ASN A 169 7.38 15.47 11.73
CA ASN A 169 7.70 16.02 10.42
C ASN A 169 7.69 17.57 10.46
N TYR A 170 8.66 18.29 9.90
CA TYR A 170 9.94 17.80 9.38
C TYR A 170 11.10 17.97 10.37
N LYS A 171 11.09 19.05 11.16
CA LYS A 171 12.13 19.39 12.14
C LYS A 171 11.50 19.78 13.46
N ALA A 172 12.17 19.54 14.58
CA ALA A 172 11.71 20.05 15.86
C ALA A 172 12.81 20.35 16.88
N GLU A 173 12.49 21.30 17.77
CA GLU A 173 13.19 21.52 19.04
C GLU A 173 12.32 20.96 20.18
N ILE A 174 12.91 20.12 21.04
CA ILE A 174 12.19 19.43 22.12
C ILE A 174 12.57 20.03 23.46
N TRP A 175 11.59 20.57 24.19
CA TRP A 175 11.79 21.24 25.46
C TRP A 175 10.99 20.58 26.58
N PHE A 176 11.62 20.35 27.73
CA PHE A 176 10.96 19.80 28.91
C PHE A 176 11.33 20.64 30.14
N ASN A 177 10.33 21.16 30.86
CA ASN A 177 10.51 22.05 32.01
C ASN A 177 11.58 23.14 31.77
N HIS A 178 11.44 23.88 30.66
CA HIS A 178 12.33 24.96 30.19
C HIS A 178 13.71 24.50 29.66
N GLN A 179 14.02 23.21 29.67
CA GLN A 179 15.30 22.69 29.20
C GLN A 179 15.19 22.17 27.77
N LEU A 180 16.07 22.64 26.88
CA LEU A 180 16.21 22.09 25.54
C LEU A 180 16.86 20.71 25.64
N LEU A 181 16.11 19.67 25.31
CA LEU A 181 16.59 18.29 25.31
C LEU A 181 17.40 17.98 24.04
N GLY A 182 17.03 18.60 22.92
CA GLY A 182 17.69 18.40 21.63
C GLY A 182 16.76 18.68 20.45
N THR A 183 17.16 18.20 19.28
CA THR A 183 16.44 18.41 18.01
C THR A 183 16.17 17.10 17.29
N MET A 184 15.11 17.08 16.49
CA MET A 184 14.80 15.99 15.54
C MET A 184 14.72 16.53 14.11
N VAL A 185 15.15 15.74 13.13
CA VAL A 185 15.09 16.10 11.70
C VAL A 185 14.76 14.83 10.90
N GLY A 186 13.80 14.95 9.98
CA GLY A 186 13.30 13.82 9.19
C GLY A 186 12.07 13.18 9.82
N ALA A 187 11.14 12.76 8.96
CA ALA A 187 9.84 12.26 9.41
C ALA A 187 9.92 10.94 10.19
N PHE A 188 10.93 10.12 9.95
CA PHE A 188 10.94 8.69 10.31
C PHE A 188 11.92 8.34 11.44
N GLU A 189 12.68 9.31 11.95
CA GLU A 189 13.53 9.14 13.12
C GLU A 189 12.69 9.17 14.42
N ARG A 190 13.03 8.27 15.35
CA ARG A 190 12.49 8.27 16.71
C ARG A 190 13.43 9.06 17.65
N GLY A 191 12.86 10.00 18.40
CA GLY A 191 13.59 10.75 19.43
C GLY A 191 13.47 10.06 20.79
N ILE A 192 14.59 9.87 21.50
CA ILE A 192 14.63 9.29 22.86
C ILE A 192 15.47 10.20 23.75
N PHE A 193 14.86 10.77 24.79
CA PHE A 193 15.51 11.73 25.69
C PHE A 193 15.39 11.27 27.15
N ASP A 194 16.51 11.20 27.89
CA ASP A 194 16.49 11.00 29.35
C ASP A 194 16.03 12.29 30.02
N ILE A 195 14.80 12.32 30.53
CA ILE A 195 14.21 13.50 31.18
C ILE A 195 14.34 13.48 32.71
N THR A 196 14.92 12.42 33.28
CA THR A 196 15.06 12.20 34.73
C THR A 196 15.55 13.44 35.50
N PRO A 197 16.59 14.18 35.05
CA PRO A 197 17.13 15.30 35.82
C PRO A 197 16.17 16.48 35.99
N TRP A 198 15.11 16.54 35.18
CA TRP A 198 14.22 17.69 35.10
C TRP A 198 12.79 17.38 35.50
N VAL A 199 12.48 16.14 35.89
CA VAL A 199 11.13 15.76 36.35
C VAL A 199 10.81 16.42 37.69
N ASP A 200 9.66 17.09 37.76
CA ASP A 200 9.02 17.51 39.00
C ASP A 200 7.90 16.50 39.34
N TYR A 201 8.04 15.81 40.47
CA TYR A 201 7.08 14.82 40.96
C TYR A 201 5.98 15.43 41.83
N ASP A 202 6.11 16.70 42.20
CA ASP A 202 5.20 17.42 43.09
C ASP A 202 4.29 18.39 42.32
N LYS A 203 4.63 18.68 41.06
CA LYS A 203 3.89 19.57 40.16
C LYS A 203 3.63 18.92 38.80
N LYS A 204 2.86 19.61 37.95
CA LYS A 204 2.76 19.25 36.54
C LYS A 204 4.06 19.58 35.82
N ASN A 205 4.50 18.64 35.00
CA ASN A 205 5.59 18.82 34.06
C ASN A 205 5.06 19.45 32.78
N LEU A 206 5.94 20.13 32.06
CA LEU A 206 5.63 20.82 30.83
C LEU A 206 6.52 20.32 29.70
N LEU A 207 5.90 19.75 28.67
CA LEU A 207 6.51 19.42 27.40
C LEU A 207 6.10 20.47 26.37
N ALA A 208 7.08 21.09 25.73
CA ALA A 208 6.87 22.03 24.63
C ALA A 208 7.73 21.61 23.44
N ILE A 209 7.12 21.55 22.26
CA ILE A 209 7.76 21.08 21.04
C ILE A 209 7.54 22.15 19.98
N ARG A 210 8.63 22.67 19.42
CA ARG A 210 8.58 23.61 18.31
C ARG A 210 8.82 22.87 17.01
N ILE A 211 7.78 22.74 16.19
CA ILE A 211 7.87 22.17 14.85
C ILE A 211 8.33 23.28 13.88
N LEU A 212 9.33 22.95 13.07
CA LEU A 212 9.94 23.84 12.08
C LEU A 212 9.66 23.30 10.66
N PRO A 213 9.52 24.20 9.67
CA PRO A 213 9.19 23.80 8.31
C PRO A 213 10.32 23.04 7.60
N PRO A 214 9.99 22.25 6.55
CA PRO A 214 10.98 21.77 5.59
C PRO A 214 11.74 22.95 4.97
N ASN A 215 12.96 22.71 4.53
CA ASN A 215 13.77 23.74 3.88
C ASN A 215 13.22 24.08 2.48
N ASN A 216 12.67 23.07 1.81
CA ASN A 216 12.24 23.11 0.42
C ASN A 216 10.78 22.63 0.29
N PRO A 217 9.78 23.31 0.88
CA PRO A 217 8.37 22.87 0.84
C PRO A 217 7.73 22.84 -0.56
N GLY A 218 8.43 23.38 -1.57
CA GLY A 218 7.94 23.46 -2.95
C GLY A 218 6.69 24.33 -3.11
N ILE A 219 6.04 24.22 -4.27
CA ILE A 219 4.78 24.91 -4.59
C ILE A 219 3.86 23.89 -5.26
N PRO A 220 2.66 23.65 -4.72
CA PRO A 220 1.78 22.61 -5.23
C PRO A 220 1.18 23.05 -6.57
N HIS A 221 0.96 22.08 -7.45
CA HIS A 221 0.20 22.26 -8.68
C HIS A 221 -1.27 21.88 -8.45
N GLU A 222 -2.19 22.76 -8.81
CA GLU A 222 -3.62 22.53 -8.74
C GLU A 222 -4.11 21.98 -10.08
N ALA A 223 -4.45 20.69 -10.08
CA ALA A 223 -4.90 19.99 -11.28
C ALA A 223 -6.22 20.56 -11.81
N ASN A 224 -6.30 20.72 -13.12
CA ASN A 224 -7.47 21.23 -13.83
C ASN A 224 -7.48 20.73 -15.27
N LYS A 225 -8.56 20.99 -16.01
CA LYS A 225 -8.69 20.55 -17.40
C LYS A 225 -7.57 21.06 -18.32
N LYS A 226 -7.16 22.32 -18.17
CA LYS A 226 -6.25 23.01 -19.09
C LYS A 226 -4.79 22.62 -18.88
N GLU A 227 -4.34 22.66 -17.64
CA GLU A 227 -2.93 22.42 -17.28
C GLU A 227 -2.63 20.95 -16.93
N GLY A 228 -3.67 20.13 -16.72
CA GLY A 228 -3.53 18.71 -16.37
C GLY A 228 -2.95 18.52 -14.96
N ILE A 229 -2.23 17.43 -14.77
CA ILE A 229 -1.71 16.97 -13.45
C ILE A 229 -0.48 17.73 -12.95
N GLY A 230 0.19 18.48 -13.82
CA GLY A 230 1.41 19.20 -13.47
C GLY A 230 2.62 18.28 -13.19
N PRO A 231 3.68 18.82 -12.58
CA PRO A 231 4.83 18.02 -12.16
C PRO A 231 4.52 17.20 -10.90
N ASN A 232 4.82 15.89 -10.93
CA ASN A 232 4.67 15.02 -9.77
C ASN A 232 5.78 15.26 -8.74
N GLY A 233 5.40 15.76 -7.57
CA GLY A 233 6.30 16.24 -6.53
C GLY A 233 7.12 17.44 -6.99
N GLY A 234 8.25 17.68 -6.30
CA GLY A 234 9.11 18.81 -6.63
C GLY A 234 10.25 18.98 -5.65
N ALA A 235 10.44 20.22 -5.22
CA ALA A 235 11.56 20.62 -4.38
C ALA A 235 11.59 19.87 -3.03
N LEU A 236 10.45 19.38 -2.54
CA LEU A 236 10.36 18.64 -1.28
C LEU A 236 11.19 17.34 -1.29
N CYS A 237 11.43 16.74 -2.45
CA CYS A 237 12.30 15.56 -2.57
C CYS A 237 13.75 15.84 -2.12
N LEU A 238 14.22 17.09 -2.16
CA LEU A 238 15.54 17.49 -1.63
C LEU A 238 15.66 17.28 -0.13
N ASP A 239 14.53 17.34 0.58
CA ASP A 239 14.43 17.20 2.03
C ASP A 239 14.13 15.75 2.45
N GLY A 240 14.09 14.77 1.53
CA GLY A 240 13.93 13.36 1.87
C GLY A 240 14.93 13.00 2.98
N PRO A 241 14.47 12.70 4.20
CA PRO A 241 13.38 11.78 4.54
C PRO A 241 12.06 12.45 5.01
N THR A 242 11.07 12.56 4.11
CA THR A 242 9.73 13.13 4.38
C THR A 242 8.66 12.50 3.47
N PHE A 243 7.39 12.91 3.62
CA PHE A 243 6.28 12.49 2.76
C PHE A 243 6.29 13.29 1.46
N ILE A 244 7.07 12.83 0.47
CA ILE A 244 7.36 13.59 -0.74
C ILE A 244 6.12 13.88 -1.60
N SER A 245 5.10 13.01 -1.56
CA SER A 245 3.84 13.23 -2.27
C SER A 245 2.99 14.37 -1.69
N SER A 246 3.28 14.83 -0.47
CA SER A 246 2.54 15.93 0.18
C SER A 246 2.71 17.29 -0.52
N GLU A 247 3.71 17.46 -1.39
CA GLU A 247 3.80 18.61 -2.31
C GLU A 247 2.72 18.56 -3.41
N GLY A 248 2.20 17.37 -3.70
CA GLY A 248 1.26 17.05 -4.76
C GLY A 248 1.83 15.98 -5.68
N TRP A 249 0.96 15.08 -6.13
CA TRP A 249 1.30 13.99 -7.04
C TRP A 249 0.14 13.73 -8.00
N ASP A 250 0.27 12.77 -8.91
CA ASP A 250 -0.80 12.38 -9.83
C ASP A 250 -1.95 11.58 -9.18
N TRP A 251 -1.97 11.42 -7.86
CA TRP A 251 -3.06 10.74 -7.15
C TRP A 251 -3.44 11.43 -5.84
N ILE A 252 -2.89 12.63 -5.58
CA ILE A 252 -3.18 13.45 -4.40
C ILE A 252 -2.80 14.90 -4.68
N PRO A 253 -3.61 15.90 -4.28
CA PRO A 253 -3.25 17.30 -4.41
C PRO A 253 -2.18 17.65 -3.37
N GLY A 254 -1.59 18.83 -3.51
CA GLY A 254 -0.70 19.35 -2.48
C GLY A 254 -1.39 19.48 -1.13
N ILE A 255 -0.82 18.83 -0.11
CA ILE A 255 -1.25 18.94 1.28
C ILE A 255 -0.60 20.18 1.88
N ARG A 256 -1.42 21.12 2.37
CA ARG A 256 -1.01 22.52 2.60
C ARG A 256 0.00 22.73 3.71
N ASP A 257 0.10 21.79 4.65
CA ASP A 257 1.11 21.78 5.71
C ASP A 257 2.29 20.83 5.41
N ARG A 258 2.33 20.16 4.25
CA ARG A 258 3.29 19.09 3.91
C ARG A 258 3.38 18.00 4.98
N ASN A 259 2.25 17.72 5.63
CA ASN A 259 2.12 16.81 6.76
C ASN A 259 3.05 17.14 7.94
N MET A 260 3.38 18.42 8.18
CA MET A 260 4.16 18.83 9.34
C MET A 260 3.40 18.60 10.65
N GLY A 261 4.08 18.16 11.70
CA GLY A 261 3.50 17.96 13.04
C GLY A 261 4.07 16.76 13.78
N ILE A 262 3.39 16.38 14.85
CA ILE A 262 3.71 15.20 15.67
C ILE A 262 2.85 14.03 15.17
N TRP A 263 3.26 13.44 14.05
CA TRP A 263 2.45 12.48 13.30
C TRP A 263 2.42 11.06 13.89
N GLN A 264 3.25 10.78 14.90
CA GLN A 264 3.18 9.54 15.69
C GLN A 264 3.14 9.80 17.19
N ASP A 265 2.90 8.74 17.97
CA ASP A 265 2.76 8.80 19.42
C ASP A 265 3.93 9.45 20.16
N VAL A 266 3.59 10.17 21.22
CA VAL A 266 4.52 10.60 22.27
C VAL A 266 4.33 9.72 23.50
N ARG A 267 5.43 9.19 24.04
CA ARG A 267 5.41 8.24 25.16
C ARG A 267 6.40 8.61 26.25
N VAL A 268 6.08 8.21 27.48
CA VAL A 268 6.97 8.29 28.64
C VAL A 268 7.25 6.87 29.10
N LYS A 269 8.53 6.48 29.09
CA LYS A 269 9.01 5.18 29.59
C LYS A 269 9.72 5.37 30.91
N PHE A 270 9.33 4.59 31.91
CA PHE A 270 10.00 4.44 33.19
C PHE A 270 10.87 3.19 33.17
N GLY A 271 12.04 3.22 33.80
CA GLY A 271 12.92 2.07 33.83
C GLY A 271 14.10 2.22 34.79
N ASN A 272 15.06 1.31 34.64
CA ASN A 272 16.28 1.27 35.46
C ASN A 272 17.51 1.70 34.66
N GLU A 273 18.69 1.55 35.24
CA GLU A 273 19.95 1.96 34.61
C GLU A 273 20.40 1.02 33.47
N LEU A 274 19.99 -0.26 33.52
CA LEU A 274 20.19 -1.27 32.48
C LEU A 274 18.95 -1.36 31.61
N GLU A 275 19.11 -1.18 30.30
CA GLU A 275 17.99 -1.19 29.35
C GLU A 275 18.23 -2.00 28.09
N ILE A 276 17.14 -2.51 27.52
CA ILE A 276 17.07 -3.10 26.19
C ILE A 276 16.73 -1.98 25.21
N VAL A 277 17.63 -1.72 24.26
CA VAL A 277 17.47 -0.64 23.27
C VAL A 277 16.71 -1.17 22.05
N ASP A 278 17.42 -1.83 21.13
CA ASP A 278 16.86 -2.40 19.91
C ASP A 278 17.07 -3.90 19.86
N THR A 279 16.09 -4.61 19.30
CA THR A 279 16.06 -6.08 19.27
C THR A 279 15.70 -6.55 17.88
N HIS A 280 16.33 -7.63 17.43
CA HIS A 280 15.98 -8.40 16.25
C HIS A 280 15.85 -9.87 16.65
N VAL A 281 14.70 -10.47 16.37
CA VAL A 281 14.48 -11.90 16.53
C VAL A 281 14.32 -12.50 15.14
N ILE A 282 15.30 -13.30 14.73
CA ILE A 282 15.30 -13.98 13.43
C ILE A 282 14.92 -15.44 13.64
N ALA A 283 13.96 -15.92 12.86
CA ALA A 283 13.65 -17.34 12.73
C ALA A 283 14.50 -17.96 11.61
N ASP A 284 15.27 -18.97 11.95
CA ASP A 284 16.11 -19.76 11.03
C ASP A 284 15.53 -21.19 10.98
N LEU A 285 14.79 -21.46 9.91
CA LEU A 285 14.21 -22.77 9.59
C LEU A 285 15.23 -23.57 8.77
N PRO A 286 15.42 -24.87 9.04
CA PRO A 286 16.26 -25.73 8.23
C PRO A 286 15.56 -26.11 6.91
N LEU A 287 15.20 -25.12 6.09
CA LEU A 287 14.44 -25.32 4.86
C LEU A 287 15.10 -26.39 3.96
N PRO A 288 14.30 -27.30 3.35
CA PRO A 288 12.84 -27.31 3.29
C PRO A 288 12.13 -27.90 4.53
N ASP A 289 12.86 -28.36 5.55
CA ASP A 289 12.26 -28.84 6.80
C ASP A 289 11.72 -27.66 7.63
N THR A 290 10.45 -27.73 7.97
CA THR A 290 9.74 -26.73 8.79
C THR A 290 9.31 -27.27 10.15
N THR A 291 9.73 -28.48 10.51
CA THR A 291 9.38 -29.13 11.77
C THR A 291 10.22 -28.64 12.96
N SER A 292 11.19 -27.76 12.73
CA SER A 292 11.96 -27.10 13.78
C SER A 292 12.40 -25.71 13.36
N VAL A 293 12.72 -24.86 14.33
CA VAL A 293 13.27 -23.51 14.12
C VAL A 293 14.35 -23.23 15.17
N ASN A 294 15.41 -22.57 14.73
CA ASN A 294 16.40 -21.93 15.58
C ASN A 294 16.08 -20.44 15.67
N PHE A 295 16.18 -19.86 16.87
CA PHE A 295 16.08 -18.41 17.05
C PHE A 295 17.47 -17.80 17.13
N ILE A 296 17.67 -16.72 16.37
CA ILE A 296 18.82 -15.82 16.52
C ILE A 296 18.29 -14.54 17.16
N VAL A 297 18.71 -14.27 18.40
CA VAL A 297 18.29 -13.10 19.16
C VAL A 297 19.44 -12.11 19.20
N GLN A 298 19.28 -10.96 18.55
CA GLN A 298 20.21 -9.85 18.61
C GLN A 298 19.58 -8.71 19.39
N THR A 299 20.23 -8.25 20.44
CA THR A 299 19.72 -7.13 21.22
C THR A 299 20.83 -6.24 21.74
N GLU A 300 20.65 -4.93 21.59
CA GLU A 300 21.54 -3.96 22.22
C GLU A 300 21.11 -3.71 23.66
N ILE A 301 22.07 -3.76 24.58
CA ILE A 301 21.87 -3.42 25.98
C ILE A 301 22.73 -2.20 26.30
N TYR A 302 22.17 -1.24 27.02
CA TYR A 302 22.90 -0.08 27.52
C TYR A 302 22.86 -0.03 29.04
N ASN A 303 24.04 0.17 29.65
CA ASN A 303 24.19 0.44 31.07
C ASN A 303 24.46 1.94 31.26
N SER A 304 23.47 2.69 31.69
CA SER A 304 23.57 4.13 31.96
C SER A 304 24.12 4.48 33.35
N SER A 305 24.46 3.47 34.16
CA SER A 305 25.00 3.68 35.50
C SER A 305 26.48 4.08 35.48
N LYS A 306 26.98 4.48 36.65
CA LYS A 306 28.40 4.78 36.88
C LYS A 306 29.23 3.55 37.27
N THR A 307 28.62 2.37 37.32
CA THR A 307 29.25 1.13 37.77
C THR A 307 29.02 0.00 36.78
N THR A 308 29.79 -1.08 36.90
CA THR A 308 29.46 -2.31 36.18
C THR A 308 28.18 -2.90 36.75
N CYS A 309 27.25 -3.27 35.88
CA CYS A 309 25.99 -3.91 36.26
C CYS A 309 25.88 -5.31 35.66
N THR A 310 25.28 -6.23 36.40
CA THR A 310 25.02 -7.60 35.97
C THR A 310 23.52 -7.89 35.98
N ALA A 311 23.08 -8.68 35.00
CA ALA A 311 21.70 -9.13 34.88
C ALA A 311 21.63 -10.45 34.11
N ASN A 312 20.50 -11.14 34.17
CA ASN A 312 20.15 -12.23 33.28
C ASN A 312 19.21 -11.70 32.20
N LEU A 313 19.57 -11.91 30.93
CA LEU A 313 18.70 -11.67 29.79
C LEU A 313 17.83 -12.90 29.57
N HIS A 314 16.53 -12.75 29.80
CA HIS A 314 15.51 -13.76 29.53
C HIS A 314 14.89 -13.49 28.16
N PHE A 315 14.76 -14.53 27.34
CA PHE A 315 13.98 -14.51 26.09
C PHE A 315 12.92 -15.60 26.14
N ASN A 316 11.66 -15.20 25.97
CA ASN A 316 10.52 -16.11 25.98
C ASN A 316 9.73 -15.98 24.67
N ILE A 317 9.38 -17.11 24.05
CA ILE A 317 8.48 -17.18 22.90
C ILE A 317 7.81 -18.55 22.83
N GLY A 318 6.48 -18.61 22.95
CA GLY A 318 5.76 -19.89 23.02
C GLY A 318 6.31 -20.80 24.12
N GLY A 319 6.82 -21.98 23.74
CA GLY A 319 7.45 -22.94 24.67
C GLY A 319 8.96 -22.75 24.89
N VAL A 320 9.58 -21.74 24.27
CA VAL A 320 11.01 -21.43 24.43
C VAL A 320 11.20 -20.42 25.56
N SER A 321 12.14 -20.73 26.46
CA SER A 321 12.59 -19.85 27.54
C SER A 321 14.12 -19.98 27.66
N ALA A 322 14.84 -18.98 27.18
CA ALA A 322 16.30 -18.90 27.19
C ALA A 322 16.76 -17.87 28.24
N VAL A 323 17.87 -18.17 28.92
CA VAL A 323 18.47 -17.29 29.93
C VAL A 323 19.97 -17.14 29.66
N TYR A 324 20.45 -15.91 29.57
CA TYR A 324 21.86 -15.61 29.31
C TYR A 324 22.39 -14.54 30.27
N PRO A 325 23.47 -14.79 31.02
CA PRO A 325 24.05 -13.80 31.92
C PRO A 325 24.75 -12.69 31.14
N VAL A 326 24.50 -11.43 31.50
CA VAL A 326 25.15 -10.25 30.93
C VAL A 326 25.83 -9.42 32.02
N SER A 327 27.03 -8.92 31.72
CA SER A 327 27.78 -7.97 32.55
C SER A 327 28.26 -6.83 31.65
N LEU A 328 27.86 -5.59 31.96
CA LEU A 328 28.21 -4.40 31.18
C LEU A 328 28.89 -3.38 32.09
N ASN A 329 30.00 -2.81 31.64
CA ASN A 329 30.69 -1.73 32.31
C ASN A 329 29.85 -0.46 32.38
N ALA A 330 30.25 0.47 33.24
CA ALA A 330 29.64 1.79 33.34
C ALA A 330 29.60 2.48 31.97
N ASN A 331 28.45 3.01 31.57
CA ASN A 331 28.23 3.67 30.28
C ASN A 331 28.53 2.80 29.04
N GLU A 332 28.60 1.46 29.19
CA GLU A 332 28.79 0.55 28.06
C GLU A 332 27.46 0.31 27.34
N LYS A 333 27.51 0.42 26.01
CA LYS A 333 26.47 -0.06 25.10
C LYS A 333 27.03 -1.26 24.33
N ARG A 334 26.37 -2.42 24.43
CA ARG A 334 26.87 -3.67 23.82
C ARG A 334 25.76 -4.42 23.10
N MET A 335 26.07 -4.87 21.88
CA MET A 335 25.26 -5.82 21.13
C MET A 335 25.47 -7.23 21.68
N ILE A 336 24.38 -7.88 22.12
CA ILE A 336 24.35 -9.29 22.49
C ILE A 336 23.73 -10.06 21.34
N LYS A 337 24.43 -11.06 20.81
CA LYS A 337 23.93 -12.00 19.80
C LYS A 337 23.89 -13.39 20.41
N LEU A 338 22.70 -13.97 20.50
CA LEU A 338 22.48 -15.33 21.00
C LEU A 338 21.96 -16.21 19.86
N THR A 339 22.59 -17.36 19.69
CA THR A 339 22.14 -18.44 18.84
C THR A 339 22.01 -19.71 19.69
N PRO A 340 21.54 -20.85 19.13
CA PRO A 340 21.57 -22.12 19.85
C PRO A 340 22.96 -22.62 20.27
N HIS A 341 24.04 -22.00 19.78
CA HIS A 341 25.40 -22.26 20.25
C HIS A 341 25.63 -21.63 21.63
N GLU A 342 25.23 -20.38 21.84
CA GLU A 342 25.34 -19.68 23.12
C GLU A 342 24.27 -20.13 24.12
N CYS A 343 23.05 -20.43 23.65
CA CYS A 343 21.92 -20.80 24.49
C CYS A 343 21.06 -21.87 23.80
N LYS A 344 21.24 -23.14 24.19
CA LYS A 344 20.66 -24.32 23.51
C LYS A 344 19.13 -24.32 23.48
N GLU A 345 18.52 -23.59 24.40
CA GLU A 345 17.07 -23.39 24.58
C GLU A 345 16.44 -22.60 23.43
N LEU A 346 17.23 -21.88 22.61
CA LEU A 346 16.77 -21.11 21.45
C LEU A 346 16.34 -21.99 20.26
N ARG A 347 15.68 -23.11 20.53
CA ARG A 347 15.17 -24.06 19.54
C ARG A 347 13.73 -24.41 19.86
N MET A 348 12.87 -24.43 18.85
CA MET A 348 11.49 -24.89 18.97
C MET A 348 11.22 -26.02 17.99
N LYS A 349 10.51 -27.06 18.45
CA LYS A 349 9.98 -28.13 17.60
C LYS A 349 8.54 -27.83 17.23
N ASN A 350 8.15 -28.19 16.00
CA ASN A 350 6.82 -28.02 15.42
C ASN A 350 6.27 -26.59 15.60
N PRO A 351 7.00 -25.55 15.17
CA PRO A 351 6.49 -24.19 15.24
C PRO A 351 5.21 -24.04 14.41
N ARG A 352 4.29 -23.20 14.87
CA ARG A 352 3.18 -22.72 14.05
C ARG A 352 3.73 -21.60 13.17
N LEU A 353 3.72 -21.83 11.86
CA LEU A 353 4.30 -20.89 10.91
C LEU A 353 3.37 -19.72 10.63
N TRP A 354 3.96 -18.57 10.34
CA TRP A 354 3.28 -17.46 9.69
C TRP A 354 3.32 -17.64 8.17
N TRP A 355 2.18 -17.44 7.51
CA TRP A 355 2.04 -17.51 6.06
C TRP A 355 1.36 -16.25 5.50
N PRO A 356 1.70 -15.83 4.27
CA PRO A 356 0.92 -14.83 3.57
C PRO A 356 -0.49 -15.34 3.26
N ASN A 357 -1.42 -14.41 3.04
CA ASN A 357 -2.82 -14.70 2.76
C ASN A 357 -2.97 -15.68 1.58
N GLY A 358 -3.82 -16.68 1.75
CA GLY A 358 -4.06 -17.75 0.77
C GLY A 358 -3.10 -18.95 0.83
N TYR A 359 -2.00 -18.86 1.60
CA TYR A 359 -1.01 -19.95 1.72
C TYR A 359 -1.01 -20.67 3.08
N GLY A 360 -1.63 -20.09 4.11
CA GLY A 360 -1.75 -20.69 5.45
C GLY A 360 -2.24 -19.70 6.49
N GLU A 361 -2.09 -20.06 7.77
CA GLU A 361 -2.43 -19.21 8.91
C GLU A 361 -1.38 -18.10 9.16
N GLN A 362 -1.82 -16.94 9.65
CA GLN A 362 -0.97 -15.82 10.03
C GLN A 362 -0.58 -15.92 11.52
N TYR A 363 0.02 -17.03 11.94
CA TYR A 363 0.27 -17.24 13.37
C TYR A 363 1.34 -16.27 13.91
N LEU A 364 0.98 -15.50 14.95
CA LEU A 364 1.86 -14.56 15.64
C LEU A 364 2.05 -15.01 17.09
N TYR A 365 3.30 -15.20 17.49
CA TYR A 365 3.66 -15.48 18.88
C TYR A 365 3.86 -14.17 19.64
N GLU A 366 3.39 -14.14 20.87
CA GLU A 366 3.89 -13.17 21.85
C GLU A 366 5.30 -13.57 22.27
N ALA A 367 6.25 -12.64 22.12
CA ALA A 367 7.62 -12.78 22.55
C ALA A 367 8.00 -11.67 23.53
N SER A 368 8.89 -11.98 24.47
CA SER A 368 9.39 -11.01 25.44
C SER A 368 10.88 -11.17 25.68
N LEU A 369 11.60 -10.06 25.75
CA LEU A 369 12.93 -9.98 26.35
C LEU A 369 12.83 -9.27 27.70
N SER A 370 13.52 -9.77 28.71
CA SER A 370 13.54 -9.15 30.03
C SER A 370 14.94 -9.20 30.63
N LEU A 371 15.37 -8.09 31.24
CA LEU A 371 16.57 -8.08 32.08
C LEU A 371 16.15 -8.31 33.52
N ILE A 372 16.75 -9.31 34.18
CA ILE A 372 16.43 -9.67 35.58
C ILE A 372 17.70 -9.57 36.41
N SER A 373 17.64 -8.85 37.53
CA SER A 373 18.76 -8.69 38.46
C SER A 373 19.11 -10.01 39.17
N PRO A 374 20.31 -10.14 39.77
CA PRO A 374 20.64 -11.28 40.62
C PRO A 374 19.66 -11.48 41.80
N ASN A 375 19.01 -10.40 42.26
CA ASN A 375 18.01 -10.42 43.33
C ASN A 375 16.59 -10.74 42.82
N LYS A 376 16.44 -11.06 41.52
CA LYS A 376 15.20 -11.40 40.81
C LYS A 376 14.26 -10.22 40.53
N ASP A 377 14.76 -8.99 40.62
CA ASP A 377 14.00 -7.81 40.20
C ASP A 377 14.02 -7.68 38.67
N THR A 378 12.89 -7.36 38.07
CA THR A 378 12.86 -7.00 36.64
C THR A 378 13.44 -5.61 36.45
N LEU A 379 14.42 -5.48 35.55
CA LEU A 379 15.14 -4.25 35.26
C LEU A 379 14.66 -3.54 33.99
N ASP A 380 14.24 -4.30 32.97
CA ASP A 380 13.59 -3.79 31.75
C ASP A 380 12.85 -4.95 31.05
N VAL A 381 11.81 -4.62 30.29
CA VAL A 381 11.04 -5.58 29.49
C VAL A 381 10.74 -4.99 28.12
N LYS A 382 10.92 -5.80 27.08
CA LYS A 382 10.47 -5.50 25.71
C LYS A 382 9.58 -6.63 25.21
N LYS A 383 8.34 -6.31 24.86
CA LYS A 383 7.38 -7.24 24.25
C LYS A 383 7.27 -6.98 22.75
N MET A 384 7.01 -8.02 21.98
CA MET A 384 6.81 -7.94 20.54
C MET A 384 6.02 -9.14 20.05
N ARG A 385 5.38 -9.01 18.88
CA ARG A 385 4.75 -10.13 18.18
C ARG A 385 5.67 -10.62 17.08
N ILE A 386 5.88 -11.94 17.00
CA ILE A 386 6.80 -12.58 16.06
C ILE A 386 6.05 -13.65 15.26
N GLY A 387 6.05 -13.53 13.93
CA GLY A 387 5.66 -14.61 13.04
C GLY A 387 6.86 -15.46 12.67
N ILE A 388 6.77 -16.78 12.91
CA ILE A 388 7.83 -17.71 12.53
C ILE A 388 7.70 -18.01 11.03
N ARG A 389 8.58 -17.44 10.23
CA ARG A 389 8.69 -17.70 8.80
C ARG A 389 10.12 -17.47 8.34
N GLU A 390 10.47 -18.04 7.20
CA GLU A 390 11.71 -17.71 6.50
C GLU A 390 11.47 -17.38 5.03
N LEU A 391 12.30 -16.49 4.50
CA LEU A 391 12.23 -16.00 3.12
C LEU A 391 13.37 -16.57 2.29
N GLU A 392 13.07 -16.91 1.05
CA GLU A 392 14.08 -17.15 0.01
C GLU A 392 13.65 -16.44 -1.28
N TYR A 393 14.61 -16.18 -2.17
CA TYR A 393 14.35 -15.47 -3.43
C TYR A 393 15.01 -16.21 -4.56
N GLU A 394 14.23 -16.52 -5.59
CA GLU A 394 14.82 -16.91 -6.85
C GLU A 394 15.02 -15.68 -7.71
N LEU A 395 16.26 -15.41 -8.12
CA LEU A 395 16.62 -14.26 -8.94
C LEU A 395 17.82 -14.60 -9.81
N SER A 396 18.19 -13.71 -10.73
CA SER A 396 19.40 -13.87 -11.53
C SER A 396 20.45 -12.83 -11.15
N ALA A 397 21.71 -13.24 -11.16
CA ALA A 397 22.87 -12.38 -10.87
C ALA A 397 24.08 -12.84 -11.71
N TYR A 398 25.21 -12.14 -11.61
CA TYR A 398 26.44 -12.54 -12.27
C TYR A 398 27.69 -12.24 -11.43
N GLU A 399 28.74 -13.05 -11.60
CA GLU A 399 30.08 -12.77 -11.09
C GLU A 399 30.94 -12.08 -12.15
N ASP A 400 32.04 -11.45 -11.74
CA ASP A 400 32.96 -10.83 -12.68
C ASP A 400 33.49 -11.82 -13.71
N ASN A 401 33.40 -11.44 -14.99
CA ASN A 401 33.79 -12.27 -16.14
C ASN A 401 33.03 -13.60 -16.26
N ALA A 402 31.87 -13.74 -15.61
CA ALA A 402 31.01 -14.93 -15.68
C ALA A 402 29.69 -14.65 -16.44
N PRO A 403 29.02 -15.69 -16.96
CA PRO A 403 27.65 -15.56 -17.48
C PRO A 403 26.66 -15.23 -16.35
N VAL A 404 25.48 -14.73 -16.73
CA VAL A 404 24.36 -14.57 -15.80
C VAL A 404 23.89 -15.97 -15.38
N VAL A 405 23.68 -16.16 -14.08
CA VAL A 405 23.18 -17.40 -13.50
C VAL A 405 21.88 -17.15 -12.74
N ARG A 406 21.08 -18.21 -12.63
CA ARG A 406 19.86 -18.24 -11.83
C ARG A 406 20.15 -18.89 -10.48
N LEU A 407 19.70 -18.27 -9.41
CA LEU A 407 19.98 -18.71 -8.05
C LEU A 407 18.76 -18.64 -7.14
N ASN A 408 18.71 -19.54 -6.16
CA ASN A 408 17.88 -19.44 -4.97
C ASN A 408 18.76 -18.84 -3.84
N TYR A 409 18.31 -17.71 -3.31
CA TYR A 409 19.00 -16.91 -2.32
C TYR A 409 18.25 -16.95 -0.99
N ASN A 410 18.89 -17.50 0.03
CA ASN A 410 18.45 -17.45 1.42
C ASN A 410 19.27 -16.34 2.15
N PRO A 411 18.67 -15.19 2.49
CA PRO A 411 19.37 -14.09 3.18
C PRO A 411 19.86 -14.49 4.58
N THR A 412 19.04 -15.18 5.38
CA THR A 412 19.37 -15.61 6.75
C THR A 412 20.66 -16.45 6.77
N ALA A 413 20.79 -17.37 5.81
CA ALA A 413 21.98 -18.21 5.66
C ALA A 413 23.19 -17.45 5.07
N ALA A 414 22.95 -16.51 4.16
CA ALA A 414 24.00 -15.82 3.40
C ALA A 414 24.67 -14.62 4.11
N LEU A 415 23.96 -13.97 5.04
CA LEU A 415 24.40 -12.73 5.71
C LEU A 415 24.89 -12.97 7.15
N GLN A 416 25.90 -13.83 7.32
CA GLN A 416 26.49 -14.05 8.65
C GLN A 416 27.45 -12.93 9.09
N ASP A 417 28.02 -12.16 8.15
CA ASP A 417 29.04 -11.13 8.38
C ASP A 417 28.52 -9.68 8.30
N GLY A 418 27.22 -9.48 8.08
CA GLY A 418 26.61 -8.16 7.95
C GLY A 418 27.02 -7.38 6.69
N LYS A 419 27.50 -8.07 5.64
CA LYS A 419 27.93 -7.45 4.37
C LYS A 419 26.96 -7.74 3.22
N PRO A 420 26.75 -6.77 2.29
CA PRO A 420 25.89 -6.98 1.13
C PRO A 420 26.30 -8.19 0.29
N VAL A 421 25.29 -8.89 -0.25
CA VAL A 421 25.49 -10.03 -1.15
C VAL A 421 25.49 -9.60 -2.62
N PHE A 422 24.74 -8.54 -2.93
CA PHE A 422 24.54 -8.02 -4.27
C PHE A 422 25.05 -6.59 -4.38
N ASP A 423 25.62 -6.25 -5.54
CA ASP A 423 25.93 -4.88 -5.94
C ASP A 423 24.95 -4.45 -7.05
N ALA A 424 24.04 -3.54 -6.73
CA ALA A 424 23.07 -2.99 -7.67
C ALA A 424 23.65 -1.84 -8.54
N VAL A 425 24.77 -1.25 -8.12
CA VAL A 425 25.51 -0.26 -8.92
C VAL A 425 26.21 -0.99 -10.07
N LYS A 426 26.91 -2.07 -9.75
CA LYS A 426 27.55 -2.96 -10.73
C LYS A 426 26.54 -3.97 -11.25
N ARG A 427 25.75 -3.56 -12.24
CA ARG A 427 24.68 -4.37 -12.83
C ARG A 427 24.91 -4.63 -14.32
N LYS A 428 24.38 -5.74 -14.82
CA LYS A 428 24.44 -6.12 -16.23
C LYS A 428 23.04 -6.08 -16.84
N LYS A 429 22.93 -5.45 -18.01
CA LYS A 429 21.70 -5.46 -18.82
C LYS A 429 21.50 -6.85 -19.42
N THR A 430 20.28 -7.37 -19.36
CA THR A 430 19.91 -8.65 -19.98
C THR A 430 19.44 -8.44 -21.42
N ASP A 431 19.30 -9.53 -22.17
CA ASP A 431 18.74 -9.49 -23.54
C ASP A 431 17.23 -9.19 -23.53
N SER A 432 16.58 -9.25 -22.37
CA SER A 432 15.17 -8.92 -22.21
C SER A 432 14.96 -7.41 -22.29
N LYS A 433 13.91 -7.02 -23.02
CA LYS A 433 13.43 -5.64 -23.04
C LYS A 433 12.38 -5.45 -21.96
N VAL A 434 12.46 -4.33 -21.23
CA VAL A 434 11.39 -3.95 -20.29
C VAL A 434 10.09 -3.83 -21.07
N ARG A 435 9.09 -4.61 -20.67
CA ARG A 435 7.79 -4.60 -21.36
C ARG A 435 7.13 -3.23 -21.18
N TYR A 436 6.58 -2.71 -22.27
CA TYR A 436 5.82 -1.46 -22.35
C TYR A 436 6.61 -0.13 -22.21
N THR A 437 7.88 -0.14 -21.80
CA THR A 437 8.62 1.12 -21.58
C THR A 437 9.76 1.33 -22.58
N ASN A 438 10.14 2.59 -22.79
CA ASN A 438 11.29 2.98 -23.62
C ASN A 438 12.61 3.05 -22.81
N TYR A 439 12.65 2.50 -21.58
CA TYR A 439 13.82 2.58 -20.70
C TYR A 439 14.89 1.53 -21.05
N ASP A 440 16.10 1.76 -20.51
CA ASP A 440 17.38 1.13 -20.90
C ASP A 440 17.53 -0.39 -20.66
N GLY A 441 16.46 -1.15 -20.45
CA GLY A 441 16.46 -2.61 -20.35
C GLY A 441 16.23 -3.17 -18.95
N GLU A 442 16.17 -4.50 -18.86
CA GLU A 442 16.11 -5.23 -17.60
C GLU A 442 17.55 -5.53 -17.13
N PHE A 443 17.76 -5.56 -15.82
CA PHE A 443 19.08 -5.66 -15.21
C PHE A 443 19.13 -6.77 -14.17
N VAL A 444 20.32 -7.33 -14.01
CA VAL A 444 20.69 -8.24 -12.93
C VAL A 444 21.89 -7.68 -12.15
N PRO A 445 21.91 -7.81 -10.81
CA PRO A 445 23.01 -7.30 -10.00
C PRO A 445 24.25 -8.18 -10.12
N ASN A 446 25.41 -7.62 -9.78
CA ASN A 446 26.63 -8.39 -9.55
C ASN A 446 26.57 -9.07 -8.19
N LEU A 447 27.16 -10.26 -8.11
CA LEU A 447 27.30 -11.01 -6.88
C LEU A 447 28.64 -10.68 -6.22
N LEU A 448 28.60 -10.17 -4.99
CA LEU A 448 29.79 -9.81 -4.21
C LEU A 448 30.42 -11.00 -3.49
N LYS A 449 29.67 -12.09 -3.34
CA LYS A 449 30.12 -13.36 -2.75
C LYS A 449 30.14 -14.44 -3.83
N PRO A 450 31.05 -15.43 -3.78
CA PRO A 450 31.01 -16.52 -4.74
C PRO A 450 29.67 -17.27 -4.72
N VAL A 451 29.22 -17.78 -5.87
CA VAL A 451 27.99 -18.58 -5.98
C VAL A 451 28.02 -19.84 -5.09
N SER A 452 29.20 -20.32 -4.69
CA SER A 452 29.39 -21.42 -3.75
C SER A 452 29.23 -21.01 -2.27
N SER A 453 28.91 -19.75 -1.98
CA SER A 453 28.75 -19.26 -0.61
C SER A 453 27.47 -19.82 0.02
N GLN A 454 27.50 -20.00 1.34
CA GLN A 454 26.32 -20.40 2.11
C GLN A 454 25.12 -19.50 1.81
N GLY A 455 23.92 -20.10 1.67
CA GLY A 455 22.69 -19.38 1.36
C GLY A 455 22.52 -18.99 -0.11
N ILE A 456 23.44 -19.38 -0.99
CA ILE A 456 23.31 -19.19 -2.44
C ILE A 456 23.34 -20.56 -3.11
N GLU A 457 22.30 -20.89 -3.87
CA GLU A 457 22.20 -22.16 -4.60
C GLU A 457 21.88 -21.89 -6.07
N LEU A 458 22.61 -22.52 -7.00
CA LEU A 458 22.26 -22.48 -8.41
C LEU A 458 21.00 -23.30 -8.69
N ILE A 459 20.07 -22.72 -9.44
CA ILE A 459 18.84 -23.42 -9.85
C ILE A 459 18.72 -23.50 -11.36
N LYS A 460 18.01 -24.52 -11.85
CA LYS A 460 17.82 -24.80 -13.28
C LYS A 460 16.55 -24.20 -13.88
N ASP A 461 15.83 -23.36 -13.13
CA ASP A 461 14.59 -22.74 -13.61
C ASP A 461 14.91 -21.67 -14.67
N SER A 462 14.77 -22.07 -15.94
CA SER A 462 14.89 -21.16 -17.08
C SER A 462 13.57 -20.50 -17.45
N LEU A 463 12.43 -20.99 -16.97
CA LEU A 463 11.11 -20.47 -17.31
C LEU A 463 10.88 -19.10 -16.69
N MET A 464 11.39 -18.88 -15.48
CA MET A 464 11.29 -17.59 -14.79
C MET A 464 12.28 -16.53 -15.29
N LYS A 465 13.21 -16.90 -16.18
CA LYS A 465 14.25 -16.01 -16.74
C LYS A 465 14.99 -15.24 -15.62
N GLU A 466 15.11 -13.92 -15.71
CA GLU A 466 15.76 -13.07 -14.71
C GLU A 466 14.86 -12.65 -13.54
N TYR A 467 13.55 -12.88 -13.60
CA TYR A 467 12.59 -12.23 -12.72
C TYR A 467 12.56 -12.80 -11.31
N MET A 468 12.38 -11.95 -10.31
CA MET A 468 12.32 -12.34 -8.92
C MET A 468 11.10 -13.25 -8.65
N VAL A 469 11.32 -14.33 -7.87
CA VAL A 469 10.27 -15.13 -7.23
C VAL A 469 10.51 -15.07 -5.73
N ILE A 470 9.49 -14.70 -4.96
CA ILE A 470 9.56 -14.71 -3.50
C ILE A 470 9.08 -16.08 -3.01
N LYS A 471 9.81 -16.67 -2.08
CA LYS A 471 9.43 -17.90 -1.39
C LYS A 471 9.24 -17.61 0.10
N VAL A 472 8.22 -18.21 0.70
CA VAL A 472 8.00 -18.21 2.15
C VAL A 472 7.95 -19.66 2.60
N ASN A 473 8.76 -20.00 3.61
CA ASN A 473 8.87 -21.35 4.19
C ASN A 473 9.11 -22.43 3.11
N GLY A 474 10.00 -22.14 2.15
CA GLY A 474 10.33 -23.03 1.04
C GLY A 474 9.34 -23.05 -0.14
N GLN A 475 8.19 -22.38 -0.04
CA GLN A 475 7.15 -22.38 -1.08
C GLN A 475 7.16 -21.08 -1.90
N ARG A 476 7.12 -21.19 -3.24
CA ARG A 476 6.94 -20.02 -4.13
C ARG A 476 5.61 -19.34 -3.86
N ILE A 477 5.62 -18.01 -3.72
CA ILE A 477 4.43 -17.19 -3.50
C ILE A 477 4.11 -16.41 -4.77
N TYR A 478 2.94 -16.66 -5.35
CA TYR A 478 2.46 -15.93 -6.51
C TYR A 478 1.89 -14.60 -6.05
N CYS A 479 2.67 -13.53 -6.25
CA CYS A 479 2.39 -12.24 -5.62
C CYS A 479 1.27 -11.50 -6.37
N LYS A 480 0.16 -11.24 -5.67
CA LYS A 480 -0.99 -10.48 -6.17
C LYS A 480 -1.27 -9.37 -5.17
N GLY A 481 -1.27 -8.13 -5.65
CA GLY A 481 -1.32 -7.00 -4.75
C GLY A 481 -1.53 -5.66 -5.42
N GLY A 482 -1.20 -4.61 -4.67
CA GLY A 482 -1.21 -3.25 -5.17
C GLY A 482 -0.27 -2.33 -4.42
N ASN A 483 -0.07 -1.16 -5.00
CA ASN A 483 0.70 -0.08 -4.45
C ASN A 483 -0.16 0.70 -3.46
N TRP A 484 0.43 0.97 -2.31
CA TRP A 484 -0.08 1.78 -1.23
C TRP A 484 0.76 3.06 -1.21
N GLY A 485 0.19 4.14 -1.75
CA GLY A 485 0.86 5.44 -1.85
C GLY A 485 1.05 6.06 -0.47
N MET A 486 -0.05 6.55 0.12
CA MET A 486 -0.11 7.08 1.48
C MET A 486 -1.40 6.58 2.15
N ASP A 487 -1.35 6.37 3.46
CA ASP A 487 -2.49 6.01 4.32
C ASP A 487 -3.67 7.01 4.31
N ASP A 488 -3.43 8.30 4.51
CA ASP A 488 -4.42 9.38 4.48
C ASP A 488 -3.66 10.70 4.26
N GLY A 489 -4.15 11.55 3.36
CA GLY A 489 -3.53 12.85 3.06
C GLY A 489 -3.33 13.79 4.26
N MET A 490 -4.04 13.59 5.37
CA MET A 490 -3.86 14.33 6.63
C MET A 490 -3.26 13.46 7.75
N LYS A 491 -2.66 12.32 7.43
CA LYS A 491 -2.04 11.37 8.38
C LYS A 491 -2.94 10.95 9.54
N ARG A 492 -4.23 10.73 9.24
CA ARG A 492 -5.19 10.13 10.18
C ARG A 492 -5.13 8.60 10.08
N VAL A 493 -4.24 8.01 10.87
CA VAL A 493 -3.76 6.63 10.70
C VAL A 493 -4.11 5.68 11.85
N SER A 494 -5.20 5.94 12.57
CA SER A 494 -5.60 5.05 13.66
C SER A 494 -5.97 3.65 13.14
N ARG A 495 -5.92 2.63 14.02
CA ARG A 495 -6.31 1.27 13.67
C ARG A 495 -7.73 1.21 13.13
N GLU A 496 -8.65 1.98 13.69
CA GLU A 496 -10.06 2.06 13.26
C GLU A 496 -10.20 2.55 11.81
N ARG A 497 -9.25 3.36 11.30
CA ARG A 497 -9.26 3.86 9.92
C ARG A 497 -8.53 2.92 8.96
N LEU A 498 -7.43 2.30 9.40
CA LEU A 498 -6.58 1.44 8.54
C LEU A 498 -7.07 -0.02 8.45
N GLU A 499 -7.54 -0.61 9.54
CA GLU A 499 -7.95 -2.02 9.56
C GLU A 499 -9.03 -2.36 8.52
N PRO A 500 -10.07 -1.51 8.30
CA PRO A 500 -11.05 -1.79 7.26
C PRO A 500 -10.45 -1.92 5.86
N ALA A 501 -9.43 -1.11 5.54
CA ALA A 501 -8.73 -1.11 4.25
C ALA A 501 -7.86 -2.38 4.05
N LEU A 502 -7.19 -2.86 5.11
CA LEU A 502 -6.42 -4.11 5.10
C LEU A 502 -7.33 -5.34 4.99
N LYS A 503 -8.48 -5.32 5.68
CA LYS A 503 -9.51 -6.36 5.55
C LYS A 503 -10.07 -6.43 4.12
N LEU A 504 -10.27 -5.28 3.46
CA LEU A 504 -10.63 -5.22 2.04
C LEU A 504 -9.54 -5.84 1.14
N HIS A 505 -8.25 -5.57 1.39
CA HIS A 505 -7.13 -6.19 0.68
C HIS A 505 -7.13 -7.73 0.84
N LYS A 506 -7.28 -8.23 2.07
CA LYS A 506 -7.40 -9.67 2.35
C LYS A 506 -8.55 -10.30 1.57
N ASN A 507 -9.72 -9.64 1.57
CA ASN A 507 -10.92 -10.13 0.90
C ASN A 507 -10.85 -10.06 -0.63
N MET A 508 -9.99 -9.22 -1.21
CA MET A 508 -9.62 -9.29 -2.63
C MET A 508 -8.70 -10.47 -2.96
N ASN A 509 -8.26 -11.24 -1.96
CA ASN A 509 -7.26 -12.29 -2.08
C ASN A 509 -5.87 -11.77 -2.47
N TYR A 510 -5.57 -10.52 -2.12
CA TYR A 510 -4.19 -10.04 -2.17
C TYR A 510 -3.35 -10.72 -1.11
N ASN A 511 -2.05 -10.80 -1.39
CA ASN A 511 -1.04 -11.30 -0.48
C ASN A 511 0.19 -10.39 -0.42
N MET A 512 0.16 -9.24 -1.11
CA MET A 512 1.24 -8.27 -1.10
C MET A 512 0.71 -6.83 -1.20
N ILE A 513 1.37 -5.94 -0.46
CA ILE A 513 1.29 -4.49 -0.58
C ILE A 513 2.70 -3.98 -0.91
N ARG A 514 2.80 -3.03 -1.84
CA ARG A 514 4.01 -2.21 -1.97
C ARG A 514 3.76 -0.87 -1.29
N ASN A 515 4.47 -0.61 -0.19
CA ASN A 515 4.49 0.69 0.47
C ASN A 515 5.34 1.63 -0.37
N TRP A 516 4.69 2.26 -1.35
CA TRP A 516 5.34 3.09 -2.36
C TRP A 516 5.99 4.29 -1.70
N THR A 517 7.26 4.52 -2.06
CA THR A 517 8.18 5.50 -1.46
C THR A 517 8.22 5.53 0.08
N GLY A 518 7.74 4.49 0.77
CA GLY A 518 7.78 4.37 2.22
C GLY A 518 6.93 5.39 2.96
N GLU A 519 5.82 5.87 2.39
CA GLU A 519 5.04 6.94 3.02
C GLU A 519 4.08 6.48 4.12
N SER A 520 3.82 5.18 4.29
CA SER A 520 3.15 4.62 5.48
C SER A 520 4.20 3.93 6.37
N THR A 521 4.48 4.43 7.57
CA THR A 521 5.58 3.94 8.42
C THR A 521 5.23 4.05 9.92
N GLU A 522 4.09 3.50 10.27
CA GLU A 522 3.56 3.40 11.63
C GLU A 522 3.44 1.94 12.05
N GLU A 523 3.57 1.68 13.35
CA GLU A 523 3.46 0.32 13.91
C GLU A 523 2.18 -0.39 13.44
N VAL A 524 1.04 0.32 13.51
CA VAL A 524 -0.28 -0.21 13.16
C VAL A 524 -0.37 -0.69 11.71
N PHE A 525 0.35 -0.07 10.76
CA PHE A 525 0.34 -0.51 9.37
C PHE A 525 0.97 -1.90 9.23
N TYR A 526 2.15 -2.10 9.80
CA TYR A 526 2.86 -3.38 9.73
C TYR A 526 2.18 -4.45 10.59
N GLU A 527 1.64 -4.09 11.74
CA GLU A 527 0.83 -4.98 12.59
C GLU A 527 -0.38 -5.53 11.83
N LEU A 528 -1.12 -4.67 11.14
CA LEU A 528 -2.25 -5.12 10.32
C LEU A 528 -1.76 -5.96 9.13
N CYS A 529 -0.62 -5.63 8.51
CA CYS A 529 -0.05 -6.48 7.47
C CYS A 529 0.32 -7.88 8.00
N ASP A 530 0.85 -7.97 9.22
CA ASP A 530 1.15 -9.25 9.88
C ASP A 530 -0.13 -10.06 10.16
N GLU A 531 -1.15 -9.43 10.71
CA GLU A 531 -2.43 -10.06 11.08
C GLU A 531 -3.23 -10.52 9.86
N TYR A 532 -3.21 -9.75 8.78
CA TYR A 532 -3.98 -10.03 7.56
C TYR A 532 -3.18 -10.82 6.52
N GLY A 533 -1.88 -11.05 6.74
CA GLY A 533 -1.03 -11.87 5.86
C GLY A 533 -0.60 -11.15 4.59
N MET A 534 -0.39 -9.84 4.66
CA MET A 534 0.08 -9.03 3.54
C MET A 534 1.60 -8.97 3.58
N LEU A 535 2.28 -9.52 2.57
CA LEU A 535 3.70 -9.25 2.37
C LEU A 535 3.89 -7.77 2.05
N VAL A 536 4.94 -7.15 2.58
CA VAL A 536 5.26 -5.73 2.31
C VAL A 536 6.55 -5.62 1.51
N MET A 537 6.45 -5.09 0.29
CA MET A 537 7.59 -4.49 -0.40
C MET A 537 7.71 -3.05 0.11
N ASN A 538 8.72 -2.76 0.92
CA ASN A 538 8.87 -1.46 1.55
C ASN A 538 9.90 -0.62 0.80
N ASP A 539 9.45 0.42 0.11
CA ASP A 539 10.33 1.40 -0.51
C ASP A 539 10.89 2.37 0.55
N PHE A 540 11.93 3.12 0.19
CA PHE A 540 12.32 4.35 0.87
C PHE A 540 11.96 5.58 0.02
N TRP A 541 12.13 6.77 0.59
CA TRP A 541 11.57 8.05 0.12
C TRP A 541 12.28 8.64 -1.13
N LEU A 542 12.55 7.80 -2.13
CA LEU A 542 13.15 8.14 -3.42
C LEU A 542 12.19 7.77 -4.55
N SER A 543 11.92 8.74 -5.43
CA SER A 543 11.05 8.55 -6.59
C SER A 543 11.76 8.73 -7.92
N THR A 544 11.01 8.71 -9.02
CA THR A 544 11.42 8.38 -10.39
C THR A 544 12.78 8.95 -10.80
N ASP A 545 13.72 8.06 -11.13
CA ASP A 545 15.09 8.40 -11.54
C ASP A 545 15.11 9.23 -12.82
N GLY A 546 16.04 10.19 -12.84
CA GLY A 546 16.15 11.22 -13.87
C GLY A 546 15.06 12.28 -13.81
N PHE A 547 13.92 12.07 -13.14
CA PHE A 547 12.83 13.04 -13.07
C PHE A 547 12.80 13.76 -11.71
N ASN A 548 12.60 13.04 -10.60
CA ASN A 548 12.56 13.64 -9.27
C ASN A 548 13.96 13.93 -8.71
N LEU A 549 14.05 14.92 -7.82
CA LEU A 549 15.28 15.30 -7.14
C LEU A 549 15.75 14.21 -6.17
N ASN A 550 17.07 14.13 -5.97
CA ASN A 550 17.67 13.29 -4.93
C ASN A 550 17.81 14.10 -3.63
N PRO A 551 17.84 13.45 -2.46
CA PRO A 551 18.04 14.13 -1.18
C PRO A 551 19.37 14.88 -1.14
N LEU A 552 19.39 16.03 -0.48
CA LEU A 552 20.61 16.84 -0.30
C LEU A 552 21.54 16.27 0.78
N ASP A 553 20.99 15.52 1.74
CA ASP A 553 21.71 14.99 2.89
C ASP A 553 21.56 13.45 2.97
N ASN A 554 22.51 12.75 2.34
CA ASN A 554 22.56 11.29 2.36
C ASN A 554 22.72 10.73 3.79
N CYS A 555 23.42 11.44 4.68
CA CYS A 555 23.62 11.00 6.07
C CYS A 555 22.31 11.04 6.85
N LEU A 556 21.54 12.13 6.71
CA LEU A 556 20.21 12.25 7.31
C LEU A 556 19.26 11.19 6.76
N PHE A 557 19.29 10.95 5.44
CA PHE A 557 18.49 9.91 4.79
C PHE A 557 18.81 8.53 5.39
N ILE A 558 20.08 8.15 5.45
CA ILE A 558 20.53 6.85 5.97
C ILE A 558 20.26 6.71 7.47
N LYS A 559 20.34 7.80 8.24
CA LYS A 559 19.95 7.82 9.65
C LYS A 559 18.48 7.44 9.82
N ASN A 560 17.58 8.04 9.05
CA ASN A 560 16.16 7.72 9.08
C ASN A 560 15.91 6.27 8.59
N VAL A 561 16.63 5.81 7.55
CA VAL A 561 16.54 4.41 7.08
C VAL A 561 16.91 3.43 8.20
N THR A 562 18.00 3.72 8.91
CA THR A 562 18.48 2.90 10.04
C THR A 562 17.41 2.78 11.12
N GLU A 563 16.78 3.90 11.48
CA GLU A 563 15.70 3.93 12.49
C GLU A 563 14.46 3.15 12.03
N THR A 564 14.00 3.36 10.80
CA THR A 564 12.88 2.60 10.22
C THR A 564 13.14 1.09 10.26
N VAL A 565 14.32 0.66 9.81
CA VAL A 565 14.67 -0.76 9.76
C VAL A 565 14.75 -1.36 11.15
N ARG A 566 15.44 -0.70 12.10
CA ARG A 566 15.57 -1.20 13.48
C ARG A 566 14.22 -1.35 14.17
N ARG A 567 13.31 -0.40 13.92
CA ARG A 567 11.97 -0.40 14.51
C ARG A 567 11.10 -1.52 13.95
N PHE A 568 11.09 -1.72 12.64
CA PHE A 568 10.09 -2.56 11.98
C PHE A 568 10.59 -3.92 11.48
N ARG A 569 11.90 -4.23 11.55
CA ARG A 569 12.48 -5.52 11.08
C ARG A 569 11.92 -6.78 11.73
N ASN A 570 11.22 -6.68 12.86
CA ASN A 570 10.58 -7.85 13.50
C ASN A 570 9.22 -8.22 12.89
N HIS A 571 8.64 -7.38 12.04
CA HIS A 571 7.38 -7.69 11.39
C HIS A 571 7.57 -8.80 10.32
N PRO A 572 6.90 -9.97 10.45
CA PRO A 572 6.96 -11.04 9.44
C PRO A 572 6.39 -10.62 8.09
N SER A 573 5.52 -9.61 8.02
CA SER A 573 4.97 -9.08 6.77
C SER A 573 6.03 -8.49 5.85
N ILE A 574 7.04 -7.78 6.37
CA ILE A 574 8.06 -7.14 5.52
C ILE A 574 8.81 -8.22 4.73
N ALA A 575 8.66 -8.19 3.42
CA ALA A 575 9.15 -9.21 2.50
C ALA A 575 10.43 -8.80 1.80
N LEU A 576 10.62 -7.51 1.50
CA LEU A 576 11.88 -6.99 0.96
C LEU A 576 11.96 -5.47 1.14
N TRP A 577 13.18 -4.96 1.13
CA TRP A 577 13.48 -3.53 1.14
C TRP A 577 13.81 -3.06 -0.27
N CYS A 578 13.22 -1.95 -0.70
CA CYS A 578 13.47 -1.34 -2.00
C CYS A 578 14.04 0.07 -1.84
N ALA A 579 15.12 0.38 -2.54
CA ALA A 579 15.75 1.69 -2.45
C ALA A 579 14.86 2.80 -3.03
N ARG A 580 14.35 2.59 -4.25
CA ARG A 580 13.82 3.66 -5.08
C ARG A 580 12.70 3.19 -6.00
N ASN A 581 11.67 4.03 -6.10
CA ASN A 581 10.65 3.92 -7.13
C ASN A 581 11.21 4.30 -8.53
N GLU A 582 10.99 3.43 -9.52
CA GLU A 582 11.28 3.68 -10.94
C GLU A 582 12.70 4.14 -11.29
N GLY A 583 13.72 3.50 -10.70
CA GLY A 583 15.10 3.75 -11.08
C GLY A 583 16.10 3.41 -9.98
N PHE A 584 17.35 3.84 -10.17
CA PHE A 584 18.43 3.55 -9.22
C PHE A 584 18.75 4.78 -8.36
N ALA A 585 19.11 4.57 -7.10
CA ALA A 585 19.67 5.65 -6.29
C ALA A 585 21.03 6.10 -6.85
N PRO A 586 21.50 7.33 -6.55
CA PRO A 586 22.88 7.72 -6.79
C PRO A 586 23.84 6.71 -6.17
N ASN A 587 24.95 6.40 -6.85
CA ASN A 587 25.86 5.31 -6.44
C ASN A 587 26.29 5.37 -4.96
N GLU A 588 26.63 6.57 -4.47
CA GLU A 588 27.03 6.74 -3.06
C GLU A 588 25.91 6.33 -2.10
N LEU A 589 24.70 6.84 -2.34
CA LEU A 589 23.53 6.52 -1.51
C LEU A 589 23.16 5.04 -1.63
N GLU A 590 23.25 4.45 -2.82
CA GLU A 590 23.00 3.03 -3.06
C GLU A 590 23.95 2.14 -2.25
N TYR A 591 25.25 2.46 -2.22
CA TYR A 591 26.22 1.72 -1.40
C TYR A 591 25.94 1.87 0.10
N MET A 592 25.58 3.07 0.56
CA MET A 592 25.21 3.31 1.96
C MET A 592 23.95 2.53 2.35
N LEU A 593 22.93 2.49 1.47
CA LEU A 593 21.71 1.72 1.67
C LEU A 593 22.03 0.23 1.78
N ALA A 594 22.67 -0.34 0.76
CA ALA A 594 23.00 -1.77 0.75
C ALA A 594 23.78 -2.19 2.02
N ALA A 595 24.78 -1.41 2.42
CA ALA A 595 25.56 -1.67 3.63
C ALA A 595 24.72 -1.56 4.92
N THR A 596 23.85 -0.55 5.00
CA THR A 596 22.96 -0.35 6.15
C THR A 596 21.97 -1.50 6.28
N LEU A 597 21.31 -1.90 5.19
CA LEU A 597 20.32 -2.99 5.19
C LEU A 597 20.96 -4.35 5.51
N ALA A 598 22.16 -4.61 4.99
CA ALA A 598 22.92 -5.82 5.31
C ALA A 598 23.31 -5.90 6.80
N LYS A 599 23.63 -4.76 7.41
CA LYS A 599 24.03 -4.67 8.82
C LYS A 599 22.83 -4.72 9.78
N GLU A 600 21.77 -3.99 9.47
CA GLU A 600 20.66 -3.73 10.40
C GLU A 600 19.50 -4.73 10.25
N ASP A 601 19.35 -5.42 9.13
CA ASP A 601 18.37 -6.51 8.99
C ASP A 601 19.05 -7.82 8.60
N GLY A 602 19.62 -7.87 7.40
CA GLY A 602 20.31 -9.06 6.87
C GLY A 602 19.44 -10.30 6.63
N SER A 603 18.18 -10.34 7.09
CA SER A 603 17.27 -11.49 6.95
C SER A 603 16.31 -11.39 5.77
N ARG A 604 16.43 -10.33 4.95
CA ARG A 604 15.56 -10.04 3.81
C ARG A 604 16.38 -9.58 2.61
N HIS A 605 15.84 -9.78 1.41
CA HIS A 605 16.41 -9.22 0.19
C HIS A 605 16.27 -7.70 0.16
N TYR A 606 17.30 -7.05 -0.36
CA TYR A 606 17.34 -5.63 -0.70
C TYR A 606 17.47 -5.49 -2.21
N THR A 607 16.57 -4.73 -2.84
CA THR A 607 16.63 -4.40 -4.26
C THR A 607 16.83 -2.90 -4.46
N GLY A 608 17.79 -2.53 -5.30
CA GLY A 608 18.12 -1.12 -5.57
C GLY A 608 17.09 -0.38 -6.44
N ASN A 609 16.07 -1.08 -6.98
CA ASN A 609 15.17 -0.51 -8.00
C ASN A 609 13.86 -1.31 -8.10
N SER A 610 12.71 -0.63 -8.09
CA SER A 610 11.40 -1.28 -8.20
C SER A 610 10.99 -1.71 -9.63
N ARG A 611 11.57 -1.10 -10.68
CA ARG A 611 11.15 -1.24 -12.10
C ARG A 611 11.94 -2.27 -12.88
N SER A 612 13.25 -2.33 -12.74
CA SER A 612 14.11 -2.95 -13.76
C SER A 612 15.19 -3.90 -13.22
N LEU A 613 15.37 -4.04 -11.91
CA LEU A 613 16.32 -4.97 -11.32
C LEU A 613 15.59 -6.26 -10.93
N ASN A 614 15.82 -7.35 -11.68
CA ASN A 614 15.06 -8.60 -11.55
C ASN A 614 13.52 -8.43 -11.59
N SER A 615 13.03 -7.35 -12.21
CA SER A 615 11.62 -6.96 -12.32
C SER A 615 11.28 -6.67 -13.78
N SER A 616 9.98 -6.72 -14.12
CA SER A 616 9.50 -6.63 -15.51
C SER A 616 8.96 -5.26 -15.92
N GLY A 617 9.16 -4.21 -15.11
CA GLY A 617 8.79 -2.81 -15.44
C GLY A 617 7.66 -2.21 -14.59
N SER A 618 7.32 -0.96 -14.91
CA SER A 618 6.25 -0.15 -14.32
C SER A 618 5.31 0.40 -15.42
N GLY A 619 4.04 0.63 -15.08
CA GLY A 619 2.99 1.05 -16.01
C GLY A 619 2.48 -0.06 -16.95
N PRO A 620 1.62 0.23 -17.95
CA PRO A 620 0.88 1.48 -18.15
C PRO A 620 0.07 1.85 -16.93
N TRP A 621 -0.31 3.13 -16.83
CA TRP A 621 -1.29 3.60 -15.85
C TRP A 621 -2.64 3.95 -16.51
N ARG A 622 -2.77 3.75 -17.83
CA ARG A 622 -3.96 4.12 -18.64
C ARG A 622 -4.85 2.95 -18.99
N TYR A 623 -6.10 3.27 -19.35
CA TYR A 623 -7.04 2.29 -19.90
C TYR A 623 -6.53 1.65 -21.19
N GLN A 624 -6.77 0.34 -21.30
CA GLN A 624 -6.54 -0.44 -22.51
C GLN A 624 -7.89 -0.98 -23.00
N PHE A 625 -8.32 -0.47 -24.16
CA PHE A 625 -9.62 -0.82 -24.73
C PHE A 625 -9.75 -2.32 -25.04
N ASP A 626 -8.71 -2.89 -25.67
CA ASP A 626 -8.61 -4.33 -25.89
C ASP A 626 -7.93 -4.99 -24.69
N ALA A 627 -8.71 -5.63 -23.83
CA ALA A 627 -8.21 -6.38 -22.68
C ALA A 627 -7.24 -7.52 -23.07
N GLY A 628 -7.36 -8.06 -24.29
CA GLY A 628 -6.42 -9.06 -24.82
C GLY A 628 -4.99 -8.53 -24.98
N TRP A 629 -4.81 -7.20 -25.02
CA TRP A 629 -3.50 -6.56 -25.07
C TRP A 629 -2.63 -6.93 -23.85
N TYR A 630 -3.21 -7.02 -22.65
CA TYR A 630 -2.45 -7.38 -21.45
C TYR A 630 -1.76 -8.75 -21.59
N TYR A 631 -2.46 -9.74 -22.13
CA TYR A 631 -1.93 -11.09 -22.35
C TYR A 631 -0.79 -11.11 -23.39
N ARG A 632 -0.97 -10.37 -24.50
CA ARG A 632 -0.06 -10.41 -25.65
C ARG A 632 1.18 -9.55 -25.45
N SER A 633 1.04 -8.40 -24.80
CA SER A 633 2.03 -7.32 -24.86
C SER A 633 2.63 -6.96 -23.50
N LEU A 634 1.97 -7.28 -22.38
CA LEU A 634 2.41 -6.82 -21.07
C LEU A 634 2.74 -7.94 -20.08
N ALA A 635 1.84 -8.90 -19.87
CA ALA A 635 1.96 -9.87 -18.79
C ALA A 635 3.29 -10.63 -18.83
N GLY A 636 3.98 -10.66 -17.68
CA GLY A 636 5.23 -11.36 -17.45
C GLY A 636 6.07 -10.79 -16.29
N GLY A 637 7.01 -11.57 -15.78
CA GLY A 637 7.90 -11.32 -14.65
C GLY A 637 7.20 -10.96 -13.34
N PHE A 638 7.92 -10.18 -12.53
CA PHE A 638 7.40 -9.51 -11.33
C PHE A 638 7.19 -8.03 -11.68
N ARG A 639 5.93 -7.61 -11.84
CA ARG A 639 5.58 -6.23 -12.19
C ARG A 639 5.22 -5.47 -10.91
N SER A 640 6.01 -4.48 -10.57
CA SER A 640 5.82 -3.67 -9.36
C SER A 640 4.70 -2.64 -9.49
N GLU A 641 4.32 -2.26 -10.72
CA GLU A 641 3.21 -1.34 -10.98
C GLU A 641 2.55 -1.58 -12.34
N VAL A 642 1.21 -1.61 -12.36
CA VAL A 642 0.37 -1.47 -13.55
C VAL A 642 -1.00 -0.94 -13.15
N GLY A 643 -1.51 0.06 -13.86
CA GLY A 643 -2.75 0.74 -13.51
C GLY A 643 -3.74 0.87 -14.67
N THR A 644 -4.98 1.10 -14.31
CA THR A 644 -6.10 1.48 -15.20
C THR A 644 -7.05 2.38 -14.41
N PRO A 645 -7.74 3.35 -15.03
CA PRO A 645 -8.72 4.19 -14.33
C PRO A 645 -9.79 3.36 -13.63
N SER A 646 -10.32 3.90 -12.52
CA SER A 646 -11.29 3.23 -11.65
C SER A 646 -12.26 4.24 -11.04
N LEU A 647 -13.28 4.61 -11.82
CA LEU A 647 -14.24 5.62 -11.39
C LEU A 647 -15.12 5.10 -10.23
N PRO A 648 -15.31 5.88 -9.13
CA PRO A 648 -16.22 5.51 -8.05
C PRO A 648 -17.70 5.44 -8.49
N THR A 649 -18.55 4.93 -7.59
CA THR A 649 -20.01 4.97 -7.77
C THR A 649 -20.52 6.41 -7.72
N ALA A 650 -21.67 6.69 -8.35
CA ALA A 650 -22.27 8.03 -8.34
C ALA A 650 -22.59 8.51 -6.91
N GLU A 651 -23.02 7.60 -6.03
CA GLU A 651 -23.24 7.89 -4.60
C GLU A 651 -21.95 8.36 -3.93
N THR A 652 -20.82 7.69 -4.15
CA THR A 652 -19.53 8.12 -3.61
C THR A 652 -19.07 9.46 -4.19
N VAL A 653 -19.27 9.73 -5.48
CA VAL A 653 -18.95 11.05 -6.07
C VAL A 653 -19.69 12.18 -5.35
N ARG A 654 -20.99 12.00 -5.07
CA ARG A 654 -21.81 13.01 -4.37
C ARG A 654 -21.40 13.25 -2.92
N GLU A 655 -20.59 12.38 -2.31
CA GLU A 655 -20.08 12.60 -0.94
C GLU A 655 -18.95 13.63 -0.88
N PHE A 656 -18.20 13.80 -1.97
CA PHE A 656 -17.08 14.75 -2.03
C PHE A 656 -17.23 15.79 -3.14
N MET A 657 -18.35 15.83 -3.86
CA MET A 657 -18.60 16.77 -4.96
C MET A 657 -20.04 17.28 -4.93
N ALA A 658 -20.22 18.59 -5.16
CA ALA A 658 -21.55 19.19 -5.30
C ALA A 658 -22.26 18.73 -6.58
N GLU A 659 -23.59 18.57 -6.54
CA GLU A 659 -24.37 18.04 -7.67
C GLU A 659 -24.15 18.85 -8.96
N GLU A 660 -24.04 20.18 -8.86
CA GLU A 660 -23.82 21.09 -9.98
C GLU A 660 -22.50 20.80 -10.73
N ASP A 661 -21.50 20.29 -10.01
CA ASP A 661 -20.18 19.95 -10.55
C ASP A 661 -20.08 18.51 -11.06
N THR A 662 -21.06 17.66 -10.74
CA THR A 662 -21.06 16.25 -11.16
C THR A 662 -21.26 16.06 -12.65
N TRP A 663 -22.04 16.94 -13.30
CA TRP A 663 -22.30 16.81 -14.73
C TRP A 663 -22.57 18.14 -15.47
N PRO A 664 -22.06 18.32 -16.70
CA PRO A 664 -20.98 17.54 -17.33
C PRO A 664 -19.66 17.70 -16.54
N ILE A 665 -18.69 16.82 -16.81
CA ILE A 665 -17.35 16.79 -16.17
C ILE A 665 -16.79 18.21 -16.02
N SER A 666 -16.55 18.60 -14.76
CA SER A 666 -16.09 19.92 -14.32
C SER A 666 -14.62 19.91 -13.86
N ASP A 667 -14.06 21.05 -13.49
CA ASP A 667 -12.71 21.14 -12.90
C ASP A 667 -12.57 20.37 -11.59
N VAL A 668 -13.66 20.18 -10.84
CA VAL A 668 -13.65 19.39 -9.60
C VAL A 668 -13.28 17.92 -9.87
N TRP A 669 -13.68 17.37 -11.02
CA TRP A 669 -13.24 16.03 -11.42
C TRP A 669 -11.72 15.98 -11.62
N TYR A 670 -11.18 16.93 -12.38
CA TYR A 670 -9.75 17.00 -12.68
C TYR A 670 -8.92 17.22 -11.41
N TYR A 671 -9.45 17.99 -10.46
CA TYR A 671 -8.86 18.17 -9.14
C TYR A 671 -8.78 16.84 -8.39
N HIS A 672 -9.87 16.07 -8.38
CA HIS A 672 -9.96 14.72 -7.81
C HIS A 672 -9.43 13.63 -8.76
N ASP A 673 -8.27 13.88 -9.36
CA ASP A 673 -7.49 12.92 -10.15
C ASP A 673 -8.10 12.45 -11.49
N TRP A 674 -9.15 13.10 -12.01
CA TRP A 674 -9.63 12.76 -13.35
C TRP A 674 -8.70 13.33 -14.44
N HIS A 675 -7.62 12.63 -14.76
CA HIS A 675 -6.52 13.25 -15.50
C HIS A 675 -6.84 13.66 -16.94
N ASN A 676 -6.28 14.81 -17.36
CA ASN A 676 -6.26 15.26 -18.75
C ASN A 676 -4.87 15.17 -19.41
N HIS A 677 -3.93 14.46 -18.79
CA HIS A 677 -2.59 14.34 -19.34
C HIS A 677 -2.61 13.46 -20.62
N ARG A 678 -1.74 13.77 -21.60
CA ARG A 678 -1.73 13.09 -22.90
C ARG A 678 -0.96 11.77 -22.87
N TYR A 679 -1.53 10.75 -23.48
CA TYR A 679 -0.90 9.50 -23.87
C TYR A 679 -0.99 9.34 -25.40
N GLY A 680 0.04 9.79 -26.11
CA GLY A 680 -0.02 9.89 -27.57
C GLY A 680 -0.99 11.00 -28.00
N SER A 681 -1.91 10.69 -28.92
CA SER A 681 -2.86 11.68 -29.47
C SER A 681 -4.06 11.99 -28.57
N LYS A 682 -4.33 11.15 -27.56
CA LYS A 682 -5.50 11.27 -26.66
C LYS A 682 -5.06 11.45 -25.21
N THR A 683 -5.94 12.00 -24.39
CA THR A 683 -5.70 12.10 -22.93
C THR A 683 -6.11 10.82 -22.20
N PHE A 684 -5.62 10.66 -20.97
CA PHE A 684 -6.01 9.57 -20.07
C PHE A 684 -7.54 9.42 -19.96
N SER A 685 -8.24 10.51 -19.69
CA SER A 685 -9.70 10.54 -19.56
C SER A 685 -10.42 10.30 -20.89
N GLU A 686 -9.92 10.85 -22.00
CA GLU A 686 -10.47 10.62 -23.34
C GLU A 686 -10.42 9.14 -23.72
N LEU A 687 -9.32 8.45 -23.46
CA LEU A 687 -9.16 7.02 -23.76
C LEU A 687 -10.18 6.16 -23.01
N TYR A 688 -10.39 6.44 -21.73
CA TYR A 688 -11.36 5.71 -20.92
C TYR A 688 -12.80 6.01 -21.36
N LYS A 689 -13.14 7.30 -21.53
CA LYS A 689 -14.47 7.72 -21.96
C LYS A 689 -14.83 7.15 -23.33
N GLU A 690 -13.95 7.28 -24.31
CA GLU A 690 -14.19 6.73 -25.65
C GLU A 690 -14.35 5.21 -25.63
N GLY A 691 -13.51 4.52 -24.85
CA GLY A 691 -13.63 3.08 -24.70
C GLY A 691 -14.98 2.65 -24.14
N MET A 692 -15.45 3.39 -23.14
CA MET A 692 -16.78 3.19 -22.57
C MET A 692 -17.90 3.52 -23.57
N ASP A 693 -17.83 4.67 -24.26
CA ASP A 693 -18.81 5.09 -25.26
C ASP A 693 -18.92 4.06 -26.40
N ARG A 694 -17.78 3.51 -26.85
CA ARG A 694 -17.77 2.48 -27.88
C ARG A 694 -18.40 1.16 -27.41
N LYS A 695 -18.24 0.78 -26.15
CA LYS A 695 -18.81 -0.47 -25.63
C LYS A 695 -20.29 -0.34 -25.23
N LEU A 696 -20.65 0.78 -24.60
CA LEU A 696 -21.89 0.94 -23.84
C LEU A 696 -22.74 2.13 -24.29
N GLY A 697 -22.25 2.94 -25.24
CA GLY A 697 -22.90 4.17 -25.69
C GLY A 697 -22.62 5.35 -24.76
N PRO A 698 -22.78 6.60 -25.24
CA PRO A 698 -22.53 7.81 -24.45
C PRO A 698 -23.48 7.92 -23.26
N SER A 699 -23.01 8.63 -22.23
CA SER A 699 -23.81 9.01 -21.06
C SER A 699 -24.19 10.49 -21.11
N ASP A 700 -25.32 10.81 -20.48
CA ASP A 700 -25.88 12.16 -20.39
C ASP A 700 -26.02 12.67 -18.95
N ASN A 701 -25.66 11.86 -17.94
CA ASN A 701 -25.66 12.20 -16.52
C ASN A 701 -24.65 11.34 -15.72
N LEU A 702 -24.41 11.73 -14.45
CA LEU A 702 -23.49 11.05 -13.53
C LEU A 702 -23.86 9.57 -13.32
N ASP A 703 -25.13 9.27 -13.04
CA ASP A 703 -25.56 7.93 -12.65
C ASP A 703 -25.35 6.92 -13.78
N ASP A 704 -25.69 7.28 -15.02
CA ASP A 704 -25.43 6.43 -16.19
C ASP A 704 -23.93 6.27 -16.46
N PHE A 705 -23.15 7.37 -16.34
CA PHE A 705 -21.70 7.35 -16.54
C PHE A 705 -21.01 6.43 -15.52
N CYS A 706 -21.29 6.60 -14.23
CA CYS A 706 -20.73 5.77 -13.16
C CYS A 706 -21.22 4.32 -13.23
N LYS A 707 -22.48 4.06 -13.59
CA LYS A 707 -23.02 2.71 -13.77
C LYS A 707 -22.29 1.95 -14.88
N LYS A 708 -22.10 2.59 -16.04
CA LYS A 708 -21.32 2.02 -17.16
C LYS A 708 -19.84 1.86 -16.80
N ALA A 709 -19.28 2.81 -16.06
CA ALA A 709 -17.89 2.73 -15.60
C ALA A 709 -17.62 1.47 -14.76
N GLN A 710 -18.59 1.00 -13.95
CA GLN A 710 -18.36 -0.21 -13.15
C GLN A 710 -18.15 -1.47 -13.99
N LEU A 711 -18.75 -1.56 -15.18
CA LEU A 711 -18.53 -2.67 -16.11
C LEU A 711 -17.09 -2.64 -16.67
N ILE A 712 -16.62 -1.44 -17.01
CA ILE A 712 -15.26 -1.22 -17.52
C ILE A 712 -14.22 -1.44 -16.41
N ASN A 713 -14.49 -0.96 -15.20
CA ASN A 713 -13.66 -1.17 -14.02
C ASN A 713 -13.50 -2.66 -13.73
N TYR A 714 -14.60 -3.41 -13.69
CA TYR A 714 -14.59 -4.86 -13.46
C TYR A 714 -13.77 -5.59 -14.53
N GLU A 715 -14.03 -5.32 -15.82
CA GLU A 715 -13.34 -5.99 -16.93
C GLU A 715 -11.83 -5.71 -16.92
N SER A 716 -11.44 -4.44 -16.79
CA SER A 716 -10.04 -4.03 -16.89
C SER A 716 -9.20 -4.57 -15.75
N HIS A 717 -9.69 -4.48 -14.51
CA HIS A 717 -8.98 -4.99 -13.33
C HIS A 717 -8.87 -6.51 -13.36
N ARG A 718 -9.95 -7.21 -13.72
CA ARG A 718 -9.93 -8.67 -13.90
C ARG A 718 -8.92 -9.09 -14.95
N ALA A 719 -8.91 -8.42 -16.10
CA ALA A 719 -8.04 -8.76 -17.22
C ALA A 719 -6.54 -8.60 -16.89
N ILE A 720 -6.15 -7.61 -16.09
CA ILE A 720 -4.76 -7.45 -15.66
C ILE A 720 -4.29 -8.70 -14.91
N PHE A 721 -4.99 -9.11 -13.86
CA PHE A 721 -4.59 -10.26 -13.06
C PHE A 721 -4.70 -11.58 -13.82
N GLU A 722 -5.79 -11.82 -14.56
CA GLU A 722 -5.94 -13.04 -15.36
C GLU A 722 -4.87 -13.17 -16.46
N ALA A 723 -4.39 -12.04 -17.01
CA ALA A 723 -3.28 -12.05 -17.96
C ALA A 723 -1.98 -12.53 -17.32
N TRP A 724 -1.67 -12.12 -16.10
CA TRP A 724 -0.53 -12.62 -15.34
C TRP A 724 -0.71 -14.09 -14.97
N ASN A 725 -1.88 -14.46 -14.45
CA ASN A 725 -2.20 -15.84 -14.09
C ASN A 725 -1.95 -16.81 -15.27
N SER A 726 -2.26 -16.41 -16.51
CA SER A 726 -2.03 -17.21 -17.73
C SER A 726 -0.57 -17.56 -18.01
N LYS A 727 0.37 -16.93 -17.28
CA LYS A 727 1.82 -17.14 -17.36
C LYS A 727 2.42 -17.54 -16.01
N MET A 728 1.61 -17.92 -15.03
CA MET A 728 2.07 -18.32 -13.70
C MET A 728 3.20 -19.35 -13.77
N TRP A 729 4.34 -19.03 -13.17
CA TRP A 729 5.58 -19.83 -13.17
C TRP A 729 6.21 -20.11 -14.54
N ASN A 730 5.68 -19.48 -15.57
CA ASN A 730 6.26 -19.46 -16.90
C ASN A 730 6.44 -18.01 -17.30
N ASP A 731 7.53 -17.41 -16.81
CA ASP A 731 7.84 -16.01 -17.04
C ASP A 731 6.81 -15.07 -16.36
N ALA A 732 6.16 -15.46 -15.26
CA ALA A 732 5.40 -14.55 -14.39
C ALA A 732 5.36 -15.03 -12.94
N SER A 733 5.65 -14.13 -12.00
CA SER A 733 5.71 -14.41 -10.56
C SER A 733 4.88 -13.45 -9.71
N GLY A 734 4.52 -12.28 -10.25
CA GLY A 734 3.60 -11.39 -9.56
C GLY A 734 3.28 -10.11 -10.32
N VAL A 735 2.19 -9.46 -9.89
CA VAL A 735 1.72 -8.19 -10.40
C VAL A 735 1.09 -7.37 -9.28
N LEU A 736 1.49 -6.11 -9.19
CA LEU A 736 0.96 -5.14 -8.24
C LEU A 736 0.26 -4.00 -9.00
N LEU A 737 -0.99 -3.72 -8.64
CA LEU A 737 -1.74 -2.60 -9.22
C LEU A 737 -1.17 -1.23 -8.81
N TRP A 738 -1.20 -0.27 -9.73
CA TRP A 738 -1.17 1.16 -9.44
C TRP A 738 -2.61 1.69 -9.51
N MET A 739 -3.27 1.92 -8.40
CA MET A 739 -2.92 1.59 -7.02
C MET A 739 -4.03 0.69 -6.44
N SER A 740 -3.93 0.35 -5.16
CA SER A 740 -4.98 -0.39 -4.47
C SER A 740 -5.69 0.40 -3.38
N HIS A 741 -5.00 1.39 -2.80
CA HIS A 741 -5.49 2.21 -1.69
C HIS A 741 -5.47 3.71 -2.03
N PRO A 742 -6.58 4.43 -1.87
CA PRO A 742 -6.63 5.88 -2.06
C PRO A 742 -6.36 6.65 -0.76
N ALA A 743 -5.40 7.58 -0.78
CA ALA A 743 -5.08 8.45 0.36
C ALA A 743 -6.14 9.56 0.62
N TRP A 744 -7.03 9.79 -0.34
CA TRP A 744 -8.06 10.83 -0.35
C TRP A 744 -9.16 10.46 -1.37
N PRO A 745 -10.31 11.17 -1.46
CA PRO A 745 -11.32 10.88 -2.48
C PRO A 745 -10.77 11.09 -3.89
N SER A 746 -10.68 9.99 -4.65
CA SER A 746 -10.05 9.96 -5.98
C SER A 746 -11.01 9.39 -7.04
N MET A 747 -10.76 9.73 -8.31
CA MET A 747 -11.47 9.20 -9.48
C MET A 747 -10.72 8.07 -10.21
N VAL A 748 -9.52 7.70 -9.77
CA VAL A 748 -8.63 6.79 -10.52
C VAL A 748 -7.87 5.82 -9.61
N TRP A 749 -7.33 4.76 -10.21
CA TRP A 749 -6.32 3.87 -9.63
C TRP A 749 -6.59 3.29 -8.23
N GLN A 750 -7.86 3.13 -7.83
CA GLN A 750 -8.26 2.61 -6.54
C GLN A 750 -9.08 1.33 -6.73
N ASN A 751 -8.87 0.30 -5.89
CA ASN A 751 -9.73 -0.87 -5.91
C ASN A 751 -11.06 -0.60 -5.19
N TYR A 752 -11.02 0.18 -4.12
CA TYR A 752 -12.18 0.65 -3.35
C TYR A 752 -12.01 2.15 -3.08
N SER A 753 -13.09 2.86 -2.79
CA SER A 753 -13.04 4.30 -2.54
C SER A 753 -12.58 4.64 -1.12
N SER A 754 -12.13 5.87 -0.87
CA SER A 754 -11.62 6.33 0.44
C SER A 754 -12.61 6.21 1.60
N ASN A 755 -13.90 6.11 1.32
CA ASN A 755 -14.98 5.84 2.28
C ASN A 755 -15.26 4.33 2.50
N GLY A 756 -14.50 3.45 1.86
CA GLY A 756 -14.66 2.00 1.94
C GLY A 756 -15.67 1.38 0.96
N GLU A 757 -16.19 2.14 -0.01
CA GLU A 757 -17.10 1.61 -1.03
C GLU A 757 -16.38 0.62 -1.96
N THR A 758 -16.98 -0.55 -2.16
CA THR A 758 -16.48 -1.60 -3.05
C THR A 758 -17.23 -1.57 -4.39
N ALA A 759 -16.58 -1.07 -5.44
CA ALA A 759 -17.17 -0.89 -6.76
C ALA A 759 -16.67 -1.95 -7.76
N GLY A 760 -16.90 -1.76 -9.08
CA GLY A 760 -16.54 -2.75 -10.09
C GLY A 760 -15.05 -3.13 -10.10
N ALA A 761 -14.16 -2.17 -9.81
CA ALA A 761 -12.71 -2.40 -9.71
C ALA A 761 -12.37 -3.42 -8.60
N TYR A 762 -13.00 -3.30 -7.44
CA TYR A 762 -12.83 -4.21 -6.31
C TYR A 762 -13.19 -5.64 -6.70
N TYR A 763 -14.38 -5.85 -7.27
CA TYR A 763 -14.89 -7.18 -7.54
C TYR A 763 -14.25 -7.83 -8.77
N GLY A 764 -13.82 -7.05 -9.77
CA GLY A 764 -13.01 -7.54 -10.89
C GLY A 764 -11.67 -8.11 -10.41
N THR A 765 -11.00 -7.37 -9.51
CA THR A 765 -9.80 -7.82 -8.81
C THR A 765 -10.07 -9.05 -7.94
N GLN A 766 -11.07 -9.00 -7.06
CA GLN A 766 -11.42 -10.10 -6.15
C GLN A 766 -11.67 -11.39 -6.91
N LYS A 767 -12.37 -11.32 -8.06
CA LYS A 767 -12.63 -12.46 -8.94
C LYS A 767 -11.34 -13.07 -9.49
N ALA A 768 -10.49 -12.27 -10.14
CA ALA A 768 -9.26 -12.74 -10.77
C ALA A 768 -8.20 -13.24 -9.78
N CYS A 769 -8.27 -12.77 -8.54
CA CYS A 769 -7.32 -13.11 -7.49
C CYS A 769 -7.76 -14.31 -6.64
N ARG A 770 -8.91 -14.94 -6.89
CA ARG A 770 -9.36 -16.12 -6.13
C ARG A 770 -8.28 -17.20 -6.03
N PRO A 771 -8.10 -17.86 -4.88
CA PRO A 771 -7.02 -18.85 -4.72
C PRO A 771 -7.16 -20.09 -5.61
N LEU A 772 -8.39 -20.49 -5.91
CA LEU A 772 -8.72 -21.47 -6.95
C LEU A 772 -9.65 -20.76 -7.94
N HIS A 773 -9.19 -20.55 -9.17
CA HIS A 773 -9.86 -19.69 -10.13
C HIS A 773 -9.97 -20.33 -11.51
N ILE A 774 -11.15 -20.26 -12.13
CA ILE A 774 -11.36 -20.62 -13.55
C ILE A 774 -11.40 -19.35 -14.41
N GLN A 775 -10.59 -19.32 -15.46
CA GLN A 775 -10.47 -18.16 -16.34
C GLN A 775 -10.39 -18.54 -17.82
N MET A 776 -10.71 -17.58 -18.69
CA MET A 776 -10.51 -17.66 -20.14
C MET A 776 -9.58 -16.53 -20.60
N SER A 777 -8.56 -16.85 -21.38
CA SER A 777 -7.68 -15.84 -21.96
C SER A 777 -8.44 -14.95 -22.96
N LEU A 778 -8.17 -13.64 -22.93
CA LEU A 778 -8.78 -12.67 -23.86
C LEU A 778 -7.95 -12.40 -25.10
N ASN A 779 -6.86 -13.16 -25.29
CA ASN A 779 -6.13 -13.20 -26.54
C ASN A 779 -6.80 -14.14 -27.55
N SER A 780 -6.27 -14.21 -28.77
CA SER A 780 -6.82 -15.01 -29.87
C SER A 780 -6.91 -16.51 -29.60
N GLN A 781 -6.27 -17.03 -28.55
CA GLN A 781 -6.32 -18.45 -28.20
C GLN A 781 -7.55 -18.83 -27.39
N HIS A 782 -8.13 -17.90 -26.64
CA HIS A 782 -9.29 -18.15 -25.76
C HIS A 782 -9.18 -19.43 -24.93
N LYS A 783 -8.00 -19.67 -24.37
CA LYS A 783 -7.69 -20.82 -23.51
C LYS A 783 -8.47 -20.72 -22.22
N VAL A 784 -8.97 -21.85 -21.75
CA VAL A 784 -9.62 -22.01 -20.46
C VAL A 784 -8.65 -22.74 -19.55
N ASP A 785 -8.26 -22.06 -18.47
CA ASP A 785 -7.26 -22.53 -17.52
C ASP A 785 -7.82 -22.50 -16.09
N ILE A 786 -7.40 -23.45 -15.27
CA ILE A 786 -7.59 -23.42 -13.81
C ILE A 786 -6.30 -22.93 -13.17
N ILE A 787 -6.40 -21.90 -12.35
CA ILE A 787 -5.31 -21.34 -11.57
C ILE A 787 -5.50 -21.77 -10.13
N ASN A 788 -4.50 -22.45 -9.57
CA ASN A 788 -4.51 -22.86 -8.17
C ASN A 788 -3.30 -22.26 -7.47
N THR A 789 -3.48 -21.18 -6.72
CA THR A 789 -2.43 -20.58 -5.87
C THR A 789 -2.43 -21.16 -4.45
N THR A 790 -3.27 -22.15 -4.16
CA THR A 790 -3.28 -22.82 -2.85
C THR A 790 -2.22 -23.93 -2.79
N LEU A 791 -1.82 -24.32 -1.58
CA LEU A 791 -0.94 -25.48 -1.35
C LEU A 791 -1.69 -26.83 -1.35
N LYS A 792 -2.96 -26.83 -1.77
CA LYS A 792 -3.81 -28.02 -1.82
C LYS A 792 -4.01 -28.49 -3.26
N GLU A 793 -3.88 -29.80 -3.48
CA GLU A 793 -4.28 -30.43 -4.73
C GLU A 793 -5.80 -30.69 -4.79
N TYR A 794 -6.34 -30.65 -6.01
CA TYR A 794 -7.72 -31.05 -6.28
C TYR A 794 -7.75 -32.14 -7.34
N ARG A 795 -8.70 -33.07 -7.23
CA ARG A 795 -8.86 -34.20 -8.14
C ARG A 795 -10.29 -34.30 -8.64
N ASP A 796 -10.45 -34.89 -9.81
CA ASP A 796 -11.74 -35.23 -10.43
C ASP A 796 -12.72 -34.04 -10.51
N LEU A 797 -12.21 -32.89 -10.96
CA LEU A 797 -13.02 -31.69 -11.16
C LEU A 797 -13.73 -31.72 -12.52
N LYS A 798 -14.75 -30.87 -12.66
CA LYS A 798 -15.48 -30.65 -13.91
C LYS A 798 -15.46 -29.18 -14.26
N VAL A 799 -15.17 -28.87 -15.52
CA VAL A 799 -15.25 -27.53 -16.10
C VAL A 799 -16.38 -27.50 -17.12
N GLY A 800 -17.35 -26.64 -16.91
CA GLY A 800 -18.37 -26.29 -17.89
C GLY A 800 -18.00 -25.01 -18.62
N VAL A 801 -18.13 -25.03 -19.96
CA VAL A 801 -17.99 -23.84 -20.81
C VAL A 801 -19.29 -23.68 -21.58
N THR A 802 -20.05 -22.63 -21.27
CA THR A 802 -21.36 -22.39 -21.90
C THR A 802 -21.39 -21.03 -22.58
N VAL A 803 -21.80 -21.01 -23.84
CA VAL A 803 -21.99 -19.80 -24.64
C VAL A 803 -23.46 -19.46 -24.68
N TYR A 804 -23.79 -18.20 -24.43
CA TYR A 804 -25.13 -17.64 -24.46
C TYR A 804 -25.20 -16.50 -25.49
N ASP A 805 -26.37 -16.29 -26.08
CA ASP A 805 -26.64 -15.14 -26.94
C ASP A 805 -26.76 -13.84 -26.13
N LYS A 806 -26.96 -12.71 -26.82
CA LYS A 806 -27.05 -11.38 -26.20
C LYS A 806 -28.01 -11.30 -25.01
N VAL A 807 -29.14 -12.02 -25.03
CA VAL A 807 -30.18 -11.95 -23.99
C VAL A 807 -30.11 -13.08 -22.95
N GLY A 808 -29.12 -13.96 -23.04
CA GLY A 808 -28.90 -15.04 -22.07
C GLY A 808 -29.49 -16.39 -22.47
N LYS A 809 -29.88 -16.59 -23.74
CA LYS A 809 -30.30 -17.90 -24.24
C LYS A 809 -29.09 -18.76 -24.56
N LYS A 810 -29.10 -20.00 -24.07
CA LYS A 810 -28.00 -20.97 -24.28
C LYS A 810 -27.87 -21.32 -25.77
N ILE A 811 -26.66 -21.17 -26.31
CA ILE A 811 -26.30 -21.53 -27.69
C ILE A 811 -25.58 -22.88 -27.70
N ARG A 812 -24.54 -23.01 -26.88
CA ARG A 812 -23.65 -24.18 -26.83
C ARG A 812 -23.17 -24.41 -25.42
N SER A 813 -23.00 -25.67 -25.02
CA SER A 813 -22.38 -26.02 -23.74
C SER A 813 -21.45 -27.21 -23.92
N LEU A 814 -20.26 -27.10 -23.35
CA LEU A 814 -19.27 -28.16 -23.29
C LEU A 814 -18.93 -28.45 -21.83
N GLN A 815 -18.54 -29.69 -21.55
CA GLN A 815 -18.11 -30.11 -20.23
C GLN A 815 -16.83 -30.95 -20.35
N HIS A 816 -15.84 -30.63 -19.52
CA HIS A 816 -14.54 -31.28 -19.49
C HIS A 816 -14.28 -31.84 -18.10
N LYS A 817 -13.72 -33.05 -18.03
CA LYS A 817 -13.22 -33.63 -16.79
C LYS A 817 -11.75 -33.26 -16.63
N VAL A 818 -11.35 -32.87 -15.42
CA VAL A 818 -9.96 -32.55 -15.08
C VAL A 818 -9.53 -33.50 -13.96
N GLY A 819 -8.64 -34.45 -14.30
CA GLY A 819 -8.24 -35.50 -13.36
C GLY A 819 -7.45 -34.98 -12.17
N GLN A 820 -6.56 -34.01 -12.39
CA GLN A 820 -5.74 -33.41 -11.36
C GLN A 820 -5.55 -31.91 -11.63
N VAL A 821 -5.69 -31.12 -10.58
CA VAL A 821 -5.27 -29.72 -10.51
C VAL A 821 -4.19 -29.63 -9.44
N THR A 822 -2.96 -29.43 -9.87
CA THR A 822 -1.78 -29.39 -9.02
C THR A 822 -1.82 -28.18 -8.09
N ALA A 823 -1.30 -28.33 -6.88
CA ALA A 823 -1.11 -27.23 -5.94
C ALA A 823 -0.16 -26.18 -6.52
N ASN A 824 -0.41 -24.90 -6.23
CA ASN A 824 0.42 -23.76 -6.62
C ASN A 824 0.84 -23.76 -8.10
N ALA A 825 -0.08 -24.03 -9.01
CA ALA A 825 0.18 -24.21 -10.43
C ALA A 825 -1.00 -23.80 -11.33
N LEU A 826 -0.70 -23.59 -12.61
CA LEU A 826 -1.68 -23.47 -13.69
C LEU A 826 -1.97 -24.84 -14.29
N THR A 827 -3.25 -25.14 -14.55
CA THR A 827 -3.71 -26.34 -15.26
C THR A 827 -4.53 -25.94 -16.49
N SER A 828 -4.00 -26.22 -17.68
CA SER A 828 -4.72 -25.99 -18.94
C SER A 828 -5.82 -27.02 -19.16
N VAL A 829 -7.02 -26.58 -19.56
CA VAL A 829 -8.20 -27.44 -19.67
C VAL A 829 -8.67 -27.61 -21.11
N THR A 830 -8.98 -26.49 -21.76
CA THR A 830 -9.52 -26.48 -23.13
C THR A 830 -9.35 -25.08 -23.74
N GLN A 831 -9.94 -24.82 -24.90
CA GLN A 831 -10.03 -23.51 -25.50
C GLN A 831 -11.42 -23.33 -26.13
N LEU A 832 -11.87 -22.08 -26.28
CA LEU A 832 -13.14 -21.81 -26.95
C LEU A 832 -12.97 -21.94 -28.47
N ASP A 833 -13.31 -23.11 -29.02
CA ASP A 833 -13.22 -23.38 -30.46
C ASP A 833 -14.40 -22.81 -31.28
N ASP A 834 -14.20 -22.70 -32.60
CA ASP A 834 -15.21 -22.28 -33.60
C ASP A 834 -15.84 -20.90 -33.37
N ILE A 835 -15.07 -19.94 -32.85
CA ILE A 835 -15.56 -18.59 -32.52
C ILE A 835 -16.25 -17.89 -33.69
N LYS A 836 -15.74 -18.08 -34.92
CA LYS A 836 -16.33 -17.51 -36.15
C LYS A 836 -17.77 -17.95 -36.43
N ARG A 837 -18.23 -19.06 -35.82
CA ARG A 837 -19.60 -19.57 -35.93
C ARG A 837 -20.51 -19.09 -34.80
N LEU A 838 -19.97 -18.41 -33.79
CA LEU A 838 -20.76 -17.78 -32.74
C LEU A 838 -21.43 -16.51 -33.28
N PRO A 839 -22.50 -16.02 -32.65
CA PRO A 839 -23.07 -14.72 -32.97
C PRO A 839 -22.04 -13.61 -32.80
N ASP A 840 -22.28 -12.46 -33.46
CA ASP A 840 -21.40 -11.29 -33.36
C ASP A 840 -21.09 -10.95 -31.90
N PHE A 841 -22.10 -10.94 -31.03
CA PHE A 841 -21.96 -10.78 -29.60
C PHE A 841 -22.46 -12.02 -28.84
N CYS A 842 -21.68 -12.48 -27.85
CA CYS A 842 -22.08 -13.57 -26.97
C CYS A 842 -21.50 -13.44 -25.57
N TRP A 843 -22.14 -14.10 -24.61
CA TRP A 843 -21.61 -14.31 -23.26
C TRP A 843 -20.99 -15.70 -23.16
N VAL A 844 -19.86 -15.81 -22.45
CA VAL A 844 -19.20 -17.08 -22.16
C VAL A 844 -19.13 -17.25 -20.65
N LYS A 845 -19.81 -18.27 -20.13
CA LYS A 845 -19.77 -18.63 -18.72
C LYS A 845 -18.90 -19.86 -18.51
N LEU A 846 -17.98 -19.75 -17.57
CA LEU A 846 -17.16 -20.84 -17.06
C LEU A 846 -17.69 -21.25 -15.69
N VAL A 847 -17.74 -22.56 -15.45
CA VAL A 847 -18.16 -23.12 -14.16
C VAL A 847 -17.20 -24.23 -13.77
N LEU A 848 -16.55 -24.10 -12.62
CA LEU A 848 -15.71 -25.14 -12.03
C LEU A 848 -16.47 -25.80 -10.88
N THR A 849 -16.66 -27.11 -10.96
CA THR A 849 -17.30 -27.89 -9.89
C THR A 849 -16.47 -29.10 -9.48
N THR A 850 -16.74 -29.62 -8.30
CA THR A 850 -16.38 -30.99 -7.92
C THR A 850 -17.14 -32.02 -8.77
N ASN A 851 -16.75 -33.29 -8.69
CA ASN A 851 -17.46 -34.37 -9.38
C ASN A 851 -18.94 -34.50 -8.95
N ASN A 852 -19.25 -34.22 -7.68
CA ASN A 852 -20.62 -34.24 -7.12
C ASN A 852 -21.43 -32.94 -7.35
N GLY A 853 -20.90 -31.99 -8.13
CA GLY A 853 -21.64 -30.80 -8.56
C GLY A 853 -21.58 -29.60 -7.60
N LYS A 854 -20.74 -29.63 -6.55
CA LYS A 854 -20.50 -28.45 -5.71
C LYS A 854 -19.73 -27.41 -6.52
N LEU A 855 -20.26 -26.18 -6.58
CA LEU A 855 -19.58 -25.05 -7.19
C LEU A 855 -18.30 -24.70 -6.42
N LEU A 856 -17.20 -24.55 -7.15
CA LEU A 856 -15.91 -24.10 -6.61
C LEU A 856 -15.58 -22.69 -7.10
N ASP A 857 -15.82 -22.41 -8.38
CA ASP A 857 -15.66 -21.07 -8.95
C ASP A 857 -16.48 -20.89 -10.24
N ASP A 858 -16.75 -19.64 -10.60
CA ASP A 858 -17.44 -19.26 -11.83
C ASP A 858 -16.97 -17.91 -12.35
N ASN A 859 -17.01 -17.74 -13.68
CA ASN A 859 -16.60 -16.50 -14.34
C ASN A 859 -17.39 -16.28 -15.63
N VAL A 860 -17.68 -15.02 -15.98
CA VAL A 860 -18.49 -14.65 -17.16
C VAL A 860 -17.78 -13.60 -17.98
N TYR A 861 -17.69 -13.82 -19.29
CA TYR A 861 -17.06 -12.93 -20.26
C TYR A 861 -18.08 -12.49 -21.31
N TRP A 862 -17.91 -11.29 -21.86
CA TRP A 862 -18.54 -10.89 -23.12
C TRP A 862 -17.51 -10.96 -24.24
N LEU A 863 -17.93 -11.39 -25.43
CA LEU A 863 -17.13 -11.35 -26.64
C LEU A 863 -17.93 -10.64 -27.72
N ASN A 864 -17.24 -9.80 -28.51
CA ASN A 864 -17.79 -9.16 -29.69
C ASN A 864 -16.83 -9.37 -30.87
N GLN A 865 -17.34 -9.89 -31.98
CA GLN A 865 -16.60 -10.18 -33.20
C GLN A 865 -16.59 -8.99 -34.17
N LYS A 866 -17.53 -8.04 -34.00
CA LYS A 866 -17.61 -6.81 -34.78
C LYS A 866 -16.99 -5.63 -34.04
N GLU A 867 -16.87 -4.51 -34.73
CA GLU A 867 -16.49 -3.26 -34.08
C GLU A 867 -17.51 -2.84 -33.02
N TRP A 868 -17.00 -2.23 -31.95
CA TRP A 868 -17.80 -1.63 -30.88
C TRP A 868 -18.26 -0.22 -31.31
N ASP A 869 -19.56 -0.07 -31.51
CA ASP A 869 -20.22 1.14 -32.04
C ASP A 869 -21.16 1.82 -31.01
N GLY A 870 -21.12 1.38 -29.76
CA GLY A 870 -21.97 1.85 -28.66
C GLY A 870 -23.39 1.25 -28.65
N LYS A 871 -23.77 0.48 -29.67
CA LYS A 871 -25.14 -0.07 -29.80
C LYS A 871 -25.25 -1.54 -29.41
N VAL A 872 -24.12 -2.25 -29.37
CA VAL A 872 -24.07 -3.70 -29.07
C VAL A 872 -24.72 -4.04 -27.73
N LEU A 873 -24.44 -3.27 -26.67
CA LEU A 873 -24.99 -3.47 -25.32
C LEU A 873 -26.10 -2.46 -24.95
N ALA A 874 -26.55 -1.66 -25.91
CA ALA A 874 -27.68 -0.75 -25.73
C ALA A 874 -29.01 -1.52 -25.75
N ASN A 875 -30.00 -0.97 -25.04
CA ASN A 875 -31.39 -1.45 -25.01
C ASN A 875 -31.54 -2.94 -24.68
N LEU A 876 -30.68 -3.46 -23.81
CA LEU A 876 -30.84 -4.80 -23.26
C LEU A 876 -32.10 -4.83 -22.38
N PRO A 877 -32.89 -5.91 -22.42
CA PRO A 877 -34.08 -6.01 -21.59
C PRO A 877 -33.68 -6.09 -20.11
N VAL A 878 -34.44 -5.37 -19.28
CA VAL A 878 -34.26 -5.37 -17.82
C VAL A 878 -34.71 -6.70 -17.23
N SER A 879 -33.98 -7.19 -16.23
CA SER A 879 -34.31 -8.40 -15.48
C SER A 879 -34.54 -8.07 -14.00
N SER A 880 -35.57 -8.63 -13.39
CA SER A 880 -35.73 -8.56 -11.93
C SER A 880 -35.06 -9.74 -11.24
N VAL A 881 -34.52 -9.52 -10.04
CA VAL A 881 -33.92 -10.57 -9.21
C VAL A 881 -34.61 -10.68 -7.86
N ASN A 882 -34.70 -11.92 -7.36
CA ASN A 882 -35.24 -12.20 -6.03
C ASN A 882 -34.09 -12.51 -5.08
N VAL A 883 -34.10 -11.94 -3.87
CA VAL A 883 -33.11 -12.23 -2.84
C VAL A 883 -33.76 -12.89 -1.62
N LEU A 884 -33.19 -14.02 -1.20
CA LEU A 884 -33.52 -14.67 0.06
C LEU A 884 -32.35 -14.54 1.03
N VAL A 885 -32.59 -13.94 2.19
CA VAL A 885 -31.60 -13.83 3.28
C VAL A 885 -31.67 -15.08 4.16
N LYS A 886 -30.53 -15.70 4.43
CA LYS A 886 -30.39 -16.85 5.34
C LYS A 886 -29.30 -16.58 6.37
N ASN A 887 -29.47 -17.17 7.56
CA ASN A 887 -28.48 -17.17 8.64
C ASN A 887 -27.95 -15.77 9.00
N PHE A 888 -28.81 -14.74 8.93
CA PHE A 888 -28.44 -13.42 9.42
C PHE A 888 -28.25 -13.48 10.94
N THR A 889 -27.04 -13.21 11.41
CA THR A 889 -26.71 -13.25 12.83
C THR A 889 -25.84 -12.06 13.23
N LYS A 890 -26.08 -11.56 14.44
CA LYS A 890 -25.19 -10.59 15.10
C LYS A 890 -24.14 -11.35 15.90
N LYS A 891 -22.87 -11.11 15.61
CA LYS A 891 -21.72 -11.47 16.45
C LYS A 891 -21.37 -10.30 17.36
N THR A 892 -20.36 -10.47 18.21
CA THR A 892 -19.91 -9.45 19.17
C THR A 892 -19.68 -8.10 18.49
N ASN A 893 -18.97 -8.08 17.36
CA ASN A 893 -18.52 -6.84 16.71
C ASN A 893 -19.02 -6.65 15.27
N HIS A 894 -19.77 -7.62 14.71
CA HIS A 894 -20.22 -7.58 13.31
C HIS A 894 -21.53 -8.32 13.09
N TYR A 895 -22.22 -8.00 12.00
CA TYR A 895 -23.30 -8.81 11.44
C TYR A 895 -22.75 -9.67 10.31
N GLU A 896 -23.25 -10.89 10.17
CA GLU A 896 -22.95 -11.78 9.04
C GLU A 896 -24.21 -12.46 8.54
N GLY A 897 -24.22 -12.85 7.27
CA GLY A 897 -25.34 -13.55 6.67
C GLY A 897 -25.05 -14.08 5.27
N ARG A 898 -26.06 -14.76 4.70
CA ARG A 898 -26.01 -15.32 3.35
C ARG A 898 -27.18 -14.83 2.53
N LEU A 899 -26.91 -14.49 1.27
CA LEU A 899 -27.88 -14.01 0.30
C LEU A 899 -27.97 -15.03 -0.82
N ILE A 900 -29.17 -15.55 -1.08
CA ILE A 900 -29.45 -16.35 -2.28
C ILE A 900 -30.13 -15.42 -3.27
N VAL A 901 -29.36 -14.96 -4.26
CA VAL A 901 -29.83 -14.11 -5.34
C VAL A 901 -30.23 -14.99 -6.53
N LYS A 902 -31.47 -14.85 -7.01
CA LYS A 902 -32.03 -15.66 -8.10
C LYS A 902 -32.55 -14.76 -9.20
N ASN A 903 -32.29 -15.14 -10.45
CA ASN A 903 -32.92 -14.57 -11.63
C ASN A 903 -34.10 -15.48 -12.07
N PRO A 904 -35.36 -15.16 -11.70
CA PRO A 904 -36.53 -15.90 -12.16
C PRO A 904 -36.98 -15.51 -13.59
N GLY A 905 -36.40 -14.46 -14.16
CA GLY A 905 -36.80 -13.89 -15.45
C GLY A 905 -36.34 -14.71 -16.66
N GLN A 906 -36.68 -14.19 -17.86
CA GLN A 906 -36.33 -14.80 -19.14
C GLN A 906 -35.05 -14.22 -19.76
N TYR A 907 -34.51 -13.15 -19.17
CA TYR A 907 -33.33 -12.44 -19.67
C TYR A 907 -32.19 -12.51 -18.67
N LEU A 908 -30.97 -12.24 -19.14
CA LEU A 908 -29.78 -12.10 -18.31
C LEU A 908 -29.92 -10.95 -17.30
N ALA A 909 -29.63 -11.22 -16.03
CA ALA A 909 -29.36 -10.19 -15.03
C ALA A 909 -27.85 -9.93 -14.98
N ALA A 910 -27.43 -8.73 -15.38
CA ALA A 910 -26.02 -8.40 -15.58
C ALA A 910 -25.48 -7.41 -14.54
N ALA A 911 -24.26 -7.71 -14.08
CA ALA A 911 -23.50 -6.88 -13.14
C ALA A 911 -24.28 -6.55 -11.85
N ILE A 912 -24.86 -7.56 -11.21
CA ILE A 912 -25.63 -7.42 -9.97
C ILE A 912 -24.73 -6.91 -8.85
N ALA A 913 -25.01 -5.73 -8.32
CA ALA A 913 -24.34 -5.11 -7.19
C ALA A 913 -25.22 -5.20 -5.93
N LEU A 914 -24.58 -5.35 -4.77
CA LEU A 914 -25.23 -5.52 -3.48
C LEU A 914 -24.70 -4.46 -2.52
N THR A 915 -25.60 -3.72 -1.88
CA THR A 915 -25.24 -2.66 -0.92
C THR A 915 -26.08 -2.81 0.34
N LEU A 916 -25.43 -2.85 1.50
CA LEU A 916 -26.12 -2.76 2.79
C LEU A 916 -26.37 -1.29 3.13
N ARG A 917 -27.57 -0.97 3.61
CA ARG A 917 -27.98 0.39 3.97
C ARG A 917 -28.56 0.42 5.37
N ASP A 918 -28.39 1.54 6.07
CA ASP A 918 -29.08 1.79 7.33
C ASP A 918 -30.57 2.02 7.03
N ALA A 919 -31.44 1.24 7.66
CA ALA A 919 -32.88 1.34 7.44
C ALA A 919 -33.49 2.67 7.89
N LYS A 920 -32.80 3.43 8.75
CA LYS A 920 -33.29 4.73 9.26
C LYS A 920 -32.94 5.88 8.33
N THR A 921 -31.69 5.93 7.87
CA THR A 921 -31.16 7.06 7.08
C THR A 921 -31.12 6.76 5.58
N ASP A 922 -31.29 5.50 5.20
CA ASP A 922 -30.99 4.98 3.87
C ASP A 922 -29.55 5.28 3.43
N ALA A 923 -28.60 5.50 4.34
CA ALA A 923 -27.19 5.67 3.99
C ALA A 923 -26.50 4.31 3.82
N ALA A 924 -25.54 4.21 2.90
CA ALA A 924 -24.75 3.00 2.71
C ALA A 924 -23.89 2.68 3.96
N VAL A 925 -23.88 1.41 4.37
CA VAL A 925 -23.05 0.93 5.49
C VAL A 925 -21.76 0.35 4.92
N ARG A 926 -20.66 1.09 5.08
CA ARG A 926 -19.36 0.78 4.48
C ARG A 926 -18.21 0.65 5.50
N PRO A 927 -17.20 -0.20 5.24
CA PRO A 927 -17.22 -1.23 4.22
C PRO A 927 -18.22 -2.35 4.56
N ALA A 928 -18.86 -2.89 3.53
CA ALA A 928 -19.55 -4.17 3.60
C ALA A 928 -18.72 -5.21 2.84
N TYR A 929 -18.46 -6.33 3.49
CA TYR A 929 -17.53 -7.36 3.03
C TYR A 929 -18.30 -8.51 2.37
N PHE A 930 -18.60 -8.38 1.07
CA PHE A 930 -19.19 -9.45 0.27
C PHE A 930 -18.11 -10.35 -0.37
N ASP A 931 -18.40 -11.64 -0.53
CA ASP A 931 -17.49 -12.61 -1.18
C ASP A 931 -17.64 -12.68 -2.71
N ASP A 932 -18.65 -11.99 -3.26
CA ASP A 932 -18.86 -11.76 -4.70
C ASP A 932 -19.74 -10.53 -4.93
N GLY A 933 -19.59 -9.90 -6.09
CA GLY A 933 -20.30 -8.68 -6.49
C GLY A 933 -20.12 -8.39 -7.97
N TYR A 934 -21.00 -7.58 -8.56
CA TYR A 934 -21.06 -7.31 -10.00
C TYR A 934 -21.12 -8.60 -10.85
N PHE A 935 -21.75 -9.65 -10.32
CA PHE A 935 -21.86 -10.95 -10.98
C PHE A 935 -23.07 -11.02 -11.94
N TYR A 936 -23.14 -12.09 -12.71
CA TYR A 936 -24.14 -12.29 -13.77
C TYR A 936 -24.95 -13.55 -13.48
N LEU A 937 -26.27 -13.48 -13.68
CA LEU A 937 -27.17 -14.62 -13.57
C LEU A 937 -27.94 -14.81 -14.87
N MET A 938 -27.74 -15.95 -15.51
CA MET A 938 -28.54 -16.37 -16.67
C MET A 938 -29.99 -16.68 -16.23
N PRO A 939 -30.96 -16.74 -17.16
CA PRO A 939 -32.34 -17.08 -16.85
C PRO A 939 -32.46 -18.38 -16.02
N GLY A 940 -33.12 -18.29 -14.86
CA GLY A 940 -33.34 -19.41 -13.94
C GLY A 940 -32.20 -19.72 -12.97
N GLU A 941 -31.05 -19.03 -13.08
CA GLU A 941 -29.90 -19.26 -12.20
C GLU A 941 -30.06 -18.60 -10.83
N SER A 942 -29.32 -19.12 -9.85
CA SER A 942 -29.16 -18.52 -8.53
C SER A 942 -27.72 -18.59 -8.06
N LYS A 943 -27.34 -17.66 -7.19
CA LYS A 943 -26.03 -17.61 -6.55
C LYS A 943 -26.15 -17.31 -5.07
N GLU A 944 -25.33 -17.98 -4.27
CA GLU A 944 -25.15 -17.70 -2.85
C GLU A 944 -23.99 -16.70 -2.71
N VAL A 945 -24.20 -15.64 -1.93
CA VAL A 945 -23.21 -14.62 -1.58
C VAL A 945 -23.19 -14.47 -0.07
N CYS A 946 -22.02 -14.59 0.55
CA CYS A 946 -21.85 -14.32 1.97
C CYS A 946 -21.48 -12.86 2.19
N PHE A 947 -21.92 -12.29 3.31
CA PHE A 947 -21.51 -10.94 3.70
C PHE A 947 -21.17 -10.86 5.18
N GLN A 948 -20.29 -9.91 5.49
CA GLN A 948 -20.03 -9.41 6.82
C GLN A 948 -20.06 -7.88 6.81
N VAL A 949 -20.54 -7.26 7.90
CA VAL A 949 -20.44 -5.81 8.11
C VAL A 949 -20.23 -5.53 9.59
N ASP A 950 -19.27 -4.67 9.91
CA ASP A 950 -18.95 -4.38 11.31
C ASP A 950 -20.09 -3.56 11.95
N CYS A 951 -20.34 -3.78 13.25
CA CYS A 951 -21.39 -3.07 13.96
C CYS A 951 -21.04 -1.58 14.04
N LYS A 952 -21.94 -0.71 13.58
CA LYS A 952 -21.79 0.74 13.68
C LYS A 952 -22.76 1.32 14.69
N GLU A 953 -22.30 2.31 15.44
CA GLU A 953 -23.15 3.07 16.36
C GLU A 953 -24.30 3.73 15.58
N GLY A 954 -25.51 3.60 16.10
CA GLY A 954 -26.72 4.14 15.47
C GLY A 954 -27.31 3.30 14.31
N VAL A 955 -26.70 2.16 13.96
CA VAL A 955 -27.22 1.25 12.93
C VAL A 955 -27.87 0.02 13.58
N ASP A 956 -29.19 0.08 13.74
CA ASP A 956 -29.98 -0.97 14.44
C ASP A 956 -30.66 -1.96 13.48
N LYS A 957 -30.87 -1.56 12.23
CA LYS A 957 -31.53 -2.38 11.20
C LYS A 957 -30.92 -2.11 9.83
N LEU A 958 -30.67 -3.18 9.08
CA LEU A 958 -30.07 -3.13 7.75
C LEU A 958 -31.13 -3.38 6.66
N LEU A 959 -31.02 -2.64 5.56
CA LEU A 959 -31.67 -2.91 4.28
C LEU A 959 -30.62 -3.46 3.31
N LEU A 960 -31.07 -4.27 2.35
CA LEU A 960 -30.26 -4.67 1.21
C LEU A 960 -30.81 -3.98 -0.03
N ARG A 961 -29.97 -3.19 -0.68
CA ARG A 961 -30.22 -2.66 -2.01
C ARG A 961 -29.53 -3.58 -3.03
N VAL A 962 -30.24 -3.86 -4.12
CA VAL A 962 -29.75 -4.64 -5.24
C VAL A 962 -29.85 -3.76 -6.47
N ASP A 963 -28.73 -3.52 -7.14
CA ASP A 963 -28.65 -2.75 -8.36
C ASP A 963 -27.99 -3.61 -9.46
N GLY A 964 -27.97 -3.12 -10.70
CA GLY A 964 -27.18 -3.71 -11.76
C GLY A 964 -27.22 -2.88 -13.04
N TYR A 965 -26.56 -3.34 -14.09
CA TYR A 965 -26.58 -2.63 -15.38
C TYR A 965 -27.98 -2.65 -16.02
N ILE A 966 -28.64 -3.80 -15.91
CA ILE A 966 -29.97 -4.10 -16.45
C ILE A 966 -30.78 -4.90 -15.42
N VAL A 967 -30.77 -4.43 -14.18
CA VAL A 967 -31.47 -5.06 -13.06
C VAL A 967 -32.35 -4.04 -12.36
N GLU A 968 -33.57 -4.45 -12.05
CA GLU A 968 -34.56 -3.71 -11.23
C GLU A 968 -34.95 -4.49 -9.98
#